data_AF-A0A1C5TI90-F1
#
_entry.id   AF-A0A1C5TI90-F1
#
_cell.length_a   1.000
_cell.length_b   1.000
_cell.length_c   1.000
_cell.angle_alpha   90.00
_cell.angle_beta   90.00
_cell.angle_gamma   90.00
#
_symmetry.space_group_name_H-M   'P 1'
#
loop_
_entity.id
_entity.type
_entity.pdbx_description
1 polymer ?
#
loop_
_entity_poly.entity_id
_entity_poly.type
_entity_poly.pdbx_seq_one_letter_code
_entity_poly.pdbx_strand_id
1 'polypeptide(L)'
;MNHKFYRSRPMKGLVWILTCGFLCVSLVCGLFLSYMLSKDQSPIQMSDTYPKSSMFADDLNTAAGKITSAYSNISRFSSVADDSCMIDLDEVLNDQPLSGKNTSGLAYSFSDLKKWVSDSWSYDSDPGHTIVICEKEDGTKEYFPFSDFQDQIKNGTLNFRYNQQFLHDDVWTEKEAYNIIMDELEYDYVEKEFSVNALTGIYGSDKTTLKYVSVSSCTQTPLVEDFSPEGGTSLLDILNHDPNWNDRVLDALNALEKTLSLVSAYMDSQNVLQEYEADSNLTWLLVDNENKKAFSNQETSYSSAASLLSKMKQTPVYVLADSDRTFETAGTAINNTGHGILSASAWLQDIESHLNLSDYTFAMAVDTDYPAEDVFSAHADTYQLCLKWARPALAGFAAGLILALIGSLWLCFNAGRTSKDGNIHLTFTDRWFTEIYGAVLFLIWFLPFVYVINHSTLVTLYENAQNGRKAHAFVLISILLYTFVLMLSFMLGMIRRIRTKTFWKNSLTCRILSLIRLFFRKLKDFFALYFTNTALKITLTLGLAVFLFFQFIFSILAVNTPQVFLLLLFVMDAAALVWVLKKADGQDQITLGLKKITEGNLQYKIPVDHLKGNQKQTAEYINNIGNGLDAAVDKSLRDERLKTELITNVSHDIKTPLTSIINYISLLKQENFTDPKICGYLDILDEKAHRLKTLTEDVVEASKISTGNVSLNIQPLNFTELAQQVCGEFQEQFQRRQLTIVTLFSAQQPTILADGQKMWRVLSNLFTNIYKYAMEGTRVYISLENQGTKVVFTAKNISAQALNFSADQLTERFIRGDLSRSTEGSGLGLSIAKTLTELQKGSFRLYLDGDLFKVVITFPVENKLPEEDK
;
A
#
# COMPACT_ATOMS: atom_id res chain seq x y z
N MET A 1 -27.56 -10.41 -46.11
CA MET A 1 -27.05 -10.40 -44.73
C MET A 1 -27.79 -11.46 -43.93
N ASN A 2 -27.14 -12.57 -43.58
CA ASN A 2 -27.77 -13.63 -42.79
C ASN A 2 -27.96 -13.16 -41.34
N HIS A 3 -29.19 -12.76 -40.99
CA HIS A 3 -29.60 -12.48 -39.63
C HIS A 3 -29.41 -13.75 -38.78
N LYS A 4 -28.32 -13.81 -38.02
CA LYS A 4 -28.07 -14.91 -37.08
C LYS A 4 -29.00 -14.72 -35.89
N PHE A 5 -30.20 -15.30 -35.96
CA PHE A 5 -31.27 -15.23 -34.96
C PHE A 5 -30.78 -15.60 -33.55
N TYR A 6 -29.88 -16.58 -33.46
CA TYR A 6 -29.28 -17.02 -32.20
C TYR A 6 -28.42 -15.96 -31.50
N ARG A 7 -28.05 -14.85 -32.15
CA ARG A 7 -27.31 -13.72 -31.55
C ARG A 7 -28.22 -12.56 -31.13
N SER A 8 -29.54 -12.70 -31.28
CA SER A 8 -30.51 -11.69 -30.88
C SER A 8 -30.57 -11.53 -29.36
N ARG A 9 -30.95 -10.33 -28.88
CA ARG A 9 -31.21 -10.05 -27.47
C ARG A 9 -32.27 -10.97 -26.84
N PRO A 10 -33.45 -11.22 -27.47
CA PRO A 10 -34.46 -12.10 -26.89
C PRO A 10 -33.96 -13.54 -26.74
N MET A 11 -33.21 -14.07 -27.72
CA MET A 11 -32.65 -15.43 -27.60
C MET A 11 -31.66 -15.54 -26.43
N LYS A 12 -30.82 -14.52 -26.20
CA LYS A 12 -29.91 -14.53 -25.05
C LYS A 12 -30.65 -14.43 -23.71
N GLY A 13 -31.72 -13.64 -23.65
CA GLY A 13 -32.60 -13.59 -22.48
C GLY A 13 -33.23 -14.96 -22.20
N LEU A 14 -33.73 -15.63 -23.24
CA LEU A 14 -34.30 -16.97 -23.13
C LEU A 14 -33.26 -18.00 -22.65
N VAL A 15 -32.05 -18.02 -23.23
CA VAL A 15 -30.98 -18.94 -22.78
C VAL A 15 -30.56 -18.62 -21.35
N TRP A 16 -30.55 -17.36 -20.92
CA TRP A 16 -30.26 -16.98 -19.54
C TRP A 16 -31.31 -17.49 -18.56
N ILE A 17 -32.60 -17.35 -18.88
CA ILE A 17 -33.71 -17.90 -18.08
C ILE A 17 -33.62 -19.42 -18.01
N LEU A 18 -33.40 -20.11 -19.15
CA LEU A 18 -33.22 -21.56 -19.17
C LEU A 18 -32.01 -22.01 -18.34
N THR A 19 -30.90 -21.28 -18.41
CA THR A 19 -29.69 -21.57 -17.61
C THR A 19 -30.00 -21.51 -16.11
N CYS A 20 -30.72 -20.48 -15.67
CA CYS A 20 -31.15 -20.36 -14.27
C CYS A 20 -32.16 -21.47 -13.90
N GLY A 21 -33.07 -21.82 -14.80
CA GLY A 21 -34.03 -22.92 -14.60
C GLY A 21 -33.34 -24.27 -14.44
N PHE A 22 -32.37 -24.60 -15.29
CA PHE A 22 -31.59 -25.84 -15.19
C PHE A 22 -30.75 -25.89 -13.91
N LEU A 23 -30.17 -24.77 -13.48
CA LEU A 23 -29.48 -24.70 -12.21
C LEU A 23 -30.44 -24.89 -11.03
N CYS A 24 -31.63 -24.29 -11.07
CA CYS A 24 -32.66 -24.46 -10.05
C CYS A 24 -33.07 -25.94 -9.92
N VAL A 25 -33.35 -26.60 -11.05
CA VAL A 25 -33.63 -28.05 -11.09
C VAL A 25 -32.49 -28.84 -10.45
N SER A 26 -31.24 -28.50 -10.79
CA SER A 26 -30.08 -29.16 -10.18
C SER A 26 -30.01 -28.93 -8.67
N LEU A 27 -30.17 -27.69 -8.20
CA LEU A 27 -30.13 -27.37 -6.77
C LEU A 27 -31.22 -28.11 -5.97
N VAL A 28 -32.45 -28.18 -6.50
CA VAL A 28 -33.56 -28.92 -5.90
C VAL A 28 -33.23 -30.42 -5.82
N CYS A 29 -32.76 -31.01 -6.93
CA CYS A 29 -32.34 -32.41 -6.96
C CYS A 29 -31.16 -32.68 -6.02
N GLY A 30 -30.19 -31.77 -5.95
CA GLY A 30 -29.02 -31.87 -5.08
C GLY A 30 -29.39 -31.85 -3.61
N LEU A 31 -30.34 -31.00 -3.21
CA LEU A 31 -30.85 -30.97 -1.84
C LEU A 31 -31.61 -32.25 -1.48
N PHE A 32 -32.43 -32.76 -2.39
CA PHE A 32 -33.09 -34.04 -2.20
C PHE A 32 -32.07 -35.18 -2.01
N LEU A 33 -31.03 -35.23 -2.85
CA LEU A 33 -29.95 -36.22 -2.72
C LEU A 33 -29.15 -36.03 -1.42
N SER A 34 -28.90 -34.79 -1.00
CA SER A 34 -28.23 -34.48 0.26
C SER A 34 -29.06 -34.91 1.46
N TYR A 35 -30.39 -34.74 1.41
CA TYR A 35 -31.30 -35.24 2.43
C TYR A 35 -31.24 -36.76 2.52
N MET A 36 -31.24 -37.46 1.39
CA MET A 36 -31.08 -38.92 1.38
C MET A 36 -29.73 -39.36 1.97
N LEU A 37 -28.63 -38.71 1.59
CA LEU A 37 -27.31 -39.01 2.13
C LEU A 37 -27.21 -38.72 3.63
N SER A 38 -27.91 -37.70 4.14
CA SER A 38 -27.98 -37.42 5.59
C SER A 38 -28.72 -38.50 6.39
N LYS A 39 -29.44 -39.39 5.70
CA LYS A 39 -30.11 -40.57 6.26
C LYS A 39 -29.35 -41.86 5.93
N ASP A 40 -28.07 -41.75 5.59
CA ASP A 40 -27.19 -42.84 5.17
C ASP A 40 -27.74 -43.68 4.01
N GLN A 41 -28.60 -43.08 3.18
CA GLN A 41 -29.15 -43.69 1.98
C GLN A 41 -28.37 -43.23 0.76
N SER A 42 -27.51 -44.10 0.26
CA SER A 42 -26.86 -43.90 -1.03
C SER A 42 -27.88 -44.11 -2.16
N PRO A 43 -28.13 -43.11 -3.04
CA PRO A 43 -29.07 -43.21 -4.16
C PRO A 43 -28.77 -44.36 -5.14
N ILE A 44 -27.55 -44.91 -5.06
CA ILE A 44 -27.03 -45.97 -5.95
C ILE A 44 -27.13 -47.34 -5.27
N GLN A 45 -27.04 -47.42 -3.93
CA GLN A 45 -26.97 -48.66 -3.17
C GLN A 45 -28.25 -48.97 -2.36
N MET A 46 -29.34 -48.22 -2.57
CA MET A 46 -30.62 -48.51 -1.91
C MET A 46 -31.17 -49.89 -2.27
N SER A 47 -31.61 -50.61 -1.24
CA SER A 47 -32.35 -51.86 -1.37
C SER A 47 -33.74 -51.61 -1.97
N ASP A 48 -34.27 -52.59 -2.71
CA ASP A 48 -35.56 -52.48 -3.41
C ASP A 48 -36.77 -52.34 -2.47
N THR A 49 -36.64 -52.69 -1.19
CA THR A 49 -37.71 -52.62 -0.19
C THR A 49 -37.20 -52.02 1.12
N TYR A 50 -38.09 -51.29 1.82
CA TYR A 50 -37.78 -50.65 3.11
C TYR A 50 -37.30 -51.64 4.18
N PRO A 51 -37.90 -52.84 4.38
CA PRO A 51 -37.40 -53.81 5.36
C PRO A 51 -35.95 -54.27 5.15
N LYS A 52 -35.46 -54.23 3.90
CA LYS A 52 -34.08 -54.62 3.55
C LYS A 52 -33.11 -53.43 3.54
N SER A 53 -33.53 -52.27 4.02
CA SER A 53 -32.72 -51.05 4.05
C SER A 53 -31.94 -50.90 5.36
N SER A 54 -30.88 -50.09 5.37
CA SER A 54 -30.21 -49.66 6.60
C SER A 54 -31.13 -48.88 7.51
N MET A 55 -31.94 -47.98 6.94
CA MET A 55 -32.90 -47.17 7.68
C MET A 55 -33.83 -48.03 8.54
N PHE A 56 -34.34 -49.14 8.00
CA PHE A 56 -35.18 -50.06 8.77
C PHE A 56 -34.40 -50.81 9.86
N ALA A 57 -33.13 -51.17 9.62
CA ALA A 57 -32.28 -51.76 10.65
C ALA A 57 -32.01 -50.77 11.80
N ASP A 58 -31.80 -49.50 11.49
CA ASP A 58 -31.62 -48.43 12.47
C ASP A 58 -32.92 -48.14 13.24
N ASP A 59 -34.06 -48.12 12.57
CA ASP A 59 -35.39 -47.96 13.19
C ASP A 59 -35.66 -49.12 14.16
N LEU A 60 -35.33 -50.35 13.77
CA LEU A 60 -35.41 -51.53 14.64
C LEU A 60 -34.45 -51.47 15.82
N ASN A 61 -33.18 -51.07 15.61
CA ASN A 61 -32.21 -50.92 16.70
C ASN A 61 -32.64 -49.83 17.69
N THR A 62 -33.11 -48.70 17.18
CA THR A 62 -33.61 -47.59 18.00
C THR A 62 -34.83 -48.03 18.82
N ALA A 63 -35.78 -48.72 18.20
CA ALA A 63 -36.93 -49.27 18.91
C ALA A 63 -36.50 -50.32 19.95
N ALA A 64 -35.56 -51.20 19.62
CA ALA A 64 -35.03 -52.19 20.55
C ALA A 64 -34.41 -51.52 21.80
N GLY A 65 -33.48 -50.58 21.61
CA GLY A 65 -32.84 -49.85 22.71
C GLY A 65 -33.81 -49.03 23.55
N LYS A 66 -34.79 -48.37 22.91
CA LYS A 66 -35.86 -47.67 23.62
C LYS A 66 -36.70 -48.62 24.48
N ILE A 67 -37.12 -49.76 23.93
CA ILE A 67 -37.96 -50.74 24.64
C ILE A 67 -37.19 -51.41 25.79
N THR A 68 -35.94 -51.81 25.56
CA THR A 68 -35.13 -52.49 26.59
C THR A 68 -34.71 -51.55 27.71
N SER A 69 -34.36 -50.30 27.38
CA SER A 69 -34.10 -49.25 28.37
C SER A 69 -35.37 -48.92 29.16
N ALA A 70 -36.51 -48.77 28.48
CA ALA A 70 -37.79 -48.51 29.14
C ALA A 70 -38.18 -49.64 30.09
N TYR A 71 -38.00 -50.88 29.65
CA TYR A 71 -38.21 -52.06 30.49
C TYR A 71 -37.30 -52.03 31.73
N SER A 72 -36.01 -51.80 31.56
CA SER A 72 -35.03 -51.77 32.66
C SER A 72 -35.44 -50.75 33.74
N ASN A 73 -35.80 -49.54 33.32
CA ASN A 73 -36.28 -48.49 34.22
C ASN A 73 -37.59 -48.87 34.92
N ILE A 74 -38.57 -49.41 34.20
CA ILE A 74 -39.86 -49.81 34.78
C ILE A 74 -39.71 -50.99 35.74
N SER A 75 -38.87 -51.97 35.40
CA SER A 75 -38.65 -53.17 36.21
C SER A 75 -38.07 -52.83 37.59
N ARG A 76 -37.23 -51.78 37.69
CA ARG A 76 -36.69 -51.27 38.96
C ARG A 76 -37.77 -50.82 39.95
N PHE A 77 -38.90 -50.34 39.45
CA PHE A 77 -40.06 -49.89 40.25
C PHE A 77 -41.15 -50.97 40.39
N SER A 78 -40.92 -52.20 39.93
CA SER A 78 -41.95 -53.25 39.93
C SER A 78 -42.45 -53.66 41.33
N SER A 79 -41.64 -53.48 42.37
CA SER A 79 -42.02 -53.67 43.78
C SER A 79 -42.74 -52.46 44.39
N VAL A 80 -42.72 -51.30 43.71
CA VAL A 80 -43.20 -50.00 44.18
C VAL A 80 -44.18 -49.41 43.16
N ALA A 81 -45.21 -50.18 42.83
CA ALA A 81 -46.17 -49.83 41.79
C ALA A 81 -47.40 -49.04 42.30
N ASP A 82 -47.54 -48.86 43.62
CA ASP A 82 -48.65 -48.13 44.23
C ASP A 82 -48.21 -46.70 44.60
N ASP A 83 -49.10 -45.74 44.42
CA ASP A 83 -48.89 -44.32 44.73
C ASP A 83 -48.71 -44.08 46.24
N SER A 84 -49.13 -45.06 47.06
CA SER A 84 -48.95 -45.05 48.51
C SER A 84 -47.54 -45.46 48.98
N CYS A 85 -46.68 -45.94 48.08
CA CYS A 85 -45.34 -46.39 48.43
C CYS A 85 -44.35 -45.24 48.67
N MET A 86 -43.35 -45.53 49.49
CA MET A 86 -42.24 -44.63 49.81
C MET A 86 -40.99 -45.03 49.03
N ILE A 87 -40.28 -44.05 48.49
CA ILE A 87 -38.95 -44.22 47.90
C ILE A 87 -37.91 -43.76 48.92
N ASP A 88 -37.15 -44.72 49.44
CA ASP A 88 -36.08 -44.47 50.38
C ASP A 88 -34.81 -43.99 49.65
N LEU A 89 -34.24 -42.89 50.13
CA LEU A 89 -33.08 -42.28 49.47
C LEU A 89 -31.80 -43.11 49.66
N ASP A 90 -31.63 -43.84 50.77
CA ASP A 90 -30.43 -44.68 50.98
C ASP A 90 -30.46 -45.92 50.08
N GLU A 91 -31.65 -46.47 49.82
CA GLU A 91 -31.83 -47.56 48.84
C GLU A 91 -31.41 -47.13 47.44
N VAL A 92 -31.77 -45.91 47.02
CA VAL A 92 -31.38 -45.34 45.73
C VAL A 92 -29.89 -45.01 45.66
N LEU A 93 -29.34 -44.42 46.73
CA LEU A 93 -27.94 -44.05 46.81
C LEU A 93 -27.03 -45.28 46.63
N ASN A 94 -27.38 -46.38 47.29
CA ASN A 94 -26.62 -47.64 47.28
C ASN A 94 -27.01 -48.62 46.16
N ASP A 95 -27.86 -48.20 45.21
CA ASP A 95 -28.38 -49.02 44.11
C ASP A 95 -29.02 -50.35 44.56
N GLN A 96 -29.73 -50.31 45.69
CA GLN A 96 -30.48 -51.43 46.24
C GLN A 96 -31.86 -51.55 45.60
N PRO A 97 -32.50 -52.74 45.64
CA PRO A 97 -33.89 -52.92 45.23
C PRO A 97 -34.83 -52.08 46.09
N LEU A 98 -35.78 -51.39 45.45
CA LEU A 98 -36.73 -50.51 46.14
C LEU A 98 -37.71 -51.32 46.98
N SER A 99 -37.75 -51.09 48.29
CA SER A 99 -38.59 -51.83 49.23
C SER A 99 -40.03 -51.31 49.31
N GLY A 100 -40.26 -50.06 48.85
CA GLY A 100 -41.55 -49.37 48.92
C GLY A 100 -41.88 -48.82 50.30
N LYS A 101 -40.91 -48.81 51.22
CA LYS A 101 -41.05 -48.37 52.62
C LYS A 101 -39.89 -47.45 52.99
N ASN A 102 -40.11 -46.63 54.01
CA ASN A 102 -39.05 -45.85 54.65
C ASN A 102 -38.24 -46.77 55.58
N THR A 103 -37.02 -47.12 55.18
CA THR A 103 -36.13 -48.05 55.89
C THR A 103 -34.96 -47.33 56.55
N SER A 104 -34.52 -46.19 56.00
CA SER A 104 -33.38 -45.40 56.46
C SER A 104 -33.76 -44.16 57.26
N GLY A 105 -35.05 -43.80 57.32
CA GLY A 105 -35.54 -42.57 57.95
C GLY A 105 -35.72 -41.40 56.98
N LEU A 106 -35.18 -41.49 55.76
CA LEU A 106 -35.27 -40.44 54.73
C LEU A 106 -35.89 -41.00 53.44
N ALA A 107 -37.19 -40.78 53.28
CA ALA A 107 -37.96 -41.26 52.14
C ALA A 107 -39.01 -40.24 51.68
N TYR A 108 -39.33 -40.26 50.38
CA TYR A 108 -40.35 -39.42 49.76
C TYR A 108 -41.50 -40.28 49.20
N SER A 109 -42.72 -39.74 49.20
CA SER A 109 -43.84 -40.41 48.56
C SER A 109 -43.59 -40.54 47.07
N PHE A 110 -43.83 -41.72 46.50
CA PHE A 110 -43.70 -41.92 45.06
C PHE A 110 -44.66 -41.03 44.26
N SER A 111 -45.86 -40.76 44.81
CA SER A 111 -46.84 -39.86 44.19
C SER A 111 -46.34 -38.41 44.10
N ASP A 112 -45.70 -37.91 45.16
CA ASP A 112 -45.13 -36.56 45.22
C ASP A 112 -43.93 -36.44 44.30
N LEU A 113 -43.03 -37.43 44.28
CA LEU A 113 -41.89 -37.46 43.35
C LEU A 113 -42.34 -37.40 41.88
N LYS A 114 -43.37 -38.17 41.49
CA LYS A 114 -43.91 -38.11 40.12
C LYS A 114 -44.47 -36.74 39.79
N LYS A 115 -45.16 -36.10 40.75
CA LYS A 115 -45.68 -34.74 40.57
C LYS A 115 -44.54 -33.73 40.43
N TRP A 116 -43.51 -33.86 41.26
CA TRP A 116 -42.32 -33.01 41.22
C TRP A 116 -41.59 -33.08 39.88
N VAL A 117 -41.42 -34.29 39.34
CA VAL A 117 -40.88 -34.49 37.99
C VAL A 117 -41.77 -33.85 36.93
N SER A 118 -43.10 -34.01 37.04
CA SER A 118 -44.06 -33.45 36.08
C SER A 118 -44.03 -31.92 36.05
N ASP A 119 -43.87 -31.29 37.21
CA ASP A 119 -43.78 -29.83 37.34
C ASP A 119 -42.40 -29.27 36.93
N SER A 120 -41.46 -30.16 36.59
CA SER A 120 -40.05 -29.88 36.26
C SER A 120 -39.30 -29.25 37.43
N TRP A 121 -38.49 -30.06 38.13
CA TRP A 121 -37.70 -29.55 39.26
C TRP A 121 -36.69 -28.49 38.80
N SER A 122 -36.42 -27.55 39.70
CA SER A 122 -35.51 -26.44 39.43
C SER A 122 -34.36 -26.42 40.42
N TYR A 123 -33.22 -25.94 39.95
CA TYR A 123 -32.09 -25.60 40.81
C TYR A 123 -32.21 -24.12 41.13
N ASP A 124 -32.11 -23.79 42.41
CA ASP A 124 -32.03 -22.39 42.76
C ASP A 124 -30.63 -21.87 42.51
N SER A 125 -30.57 -20.81 41.70
CA SER A 125 -29.35 -20.03 41.51
C SER A 125 -29.34 -18.79 42.39
N ASP A 126 -30.40 -18.58 43.17
CA ASP A 126 -30.43 -17.61 44.25
C ASP A 126 -29.47 -18.07 45.36
N PRO A 127 -28.40 -17.30 45.62
CA PRO A 127 -27.45 -17.58 46.68
C PRO A 127 -28.10 -17.62 48.08
N GLY A 128 -29.30 -17.05 48.24
CA GLY A 128 -30.10 -17.08 49.46
C GLY A 128 -30.51 -18.49 49.94
N HIS A 129 -30.41 -19.49 49.07
CA HIS A 129 -30.79 -20.87 49.33
C HIS A 129 -29.60 -21.81 49.61
N THR A 130 -28.35 -21.31 49.55
CA THR A 130 -27.15 -22.08 49.89
C THR A 130 -27.27 -22.73 51.28
N ILE A 131 -26.83 -23.98 51.43
CA ILE A 131 -26.91 -24.71 52.71
C ILE A 131 -25.69 -24.38 53.57
N VAL A 132 -25.94 -23.80 54.75
CA VAL A 132 -24.94 -23.51 55.78
C VAL A 132 -24.85 -24.68 56.76
N ILE A 133 -23.62 -25.10 57.05
CA ILE A 133 -23.28 -26.21 57.94
C ILE A 133 -22.62 -25.63 59.19
N CYS A 134 -23.22 -25.85 60.36
CA CYS A 134 -22.69 -25.42 61.66
C CYS A 134 -22.32 -26.64 62.51
N GLU A 135 -21.10 -26.71 63.02
CA GLU A 135 -20.63 -27.84 63.84
C GLU A 135 -20.74 -27.52 65.33
N LYS A 136 -21.27 -28.45 66.13
CA LYS A 136 -21.37 -28.36 67.60
C LYS A 136 -20.11 -28.92 68.27
N GLU A 137 -19.97 -28.65 69.57
CA GLU A 137 -18.80 -29.11 70.35
C GLU A 137 -18.68 -30.64 70.47
N ASP A 138 -19.80 -31.37 70.34
CA ASP A 138 -19.84 -32.84 70.31
C ASP A 138 -19.55 -33.44 68.93
N GLY A 139 -19.26 -32.60 67.92
CA GLY A 139 -18.99 -32.99 66.54
C GLY A 139 -20.25 -33.20 65.68
N THR A 140 -21.45 -33.05 66.24
CA THR A 140 -22.69 -33.11 65.46
C THR A 140 -22.89 -31.84 64.63
N LYS A 141 -23.48 -31.97 63.44
CA LYS A 141 -23.70 -30.85 62.53
C LYS A 141 -25.16 -30.41 62.52
N GLU A 142 -25.39 -29.12 62.34
CA GLU A 142 -26.71 -28.51 62.18
C GLU A 142 -26.73 -27.70 60.90
N TYR A 143 -27.76 -27.91 60.08
CA TYR A 143 -27.89 -27.40 58.73
C TYR A 143 -28.98 -26.34 58.65
N PHE A 144 -28.70 -25.25 57.92
CA PHE A 144 -29.63 -24.13 57.73
C PHE A 144 -29.63 -23.67 56.27
N PRO A 145 -30.77 -23.22 55.72
CA PRO A 145 -30.76 -22.33 54.57
C PRO A 145 -29.99 -21.04 54.90
N PHE A 146 -29.22 -20.49 53.96
CA PHE A 146 -28.41 -19.29 54.18
C PHE A 146 -29.26 -18.09 54.63
N SER A 147 -30.42 -17.88 54.00
CA SER A 147 -31.40 -16.85 54.40
C SER A 147 -31.81 -16.96 55.87
N ASP A 148 -32.16 -18.15 56.35
CA ASP A 148 -32.53 -18.39 57.75
C ASP A 148 -31.36 -18.16 58.71
N PHE A 149 -30.16 -18.62 58.34
CA PHE A 149 -28.95 -18.41 59.13
C PHE A 149 -28.59 -16.91 59.23
N GLN A 150 -28.66 -16.20 58.10
CA GLN A 150 -28.42 -14.77 58.03
C GLN A 150 -29.44 -13.99 58.89
N ASP A 151 -30.71 -14.40 58.88
CA ASP A 151 -31.74 -13.78 59.70
C ASP A 151 -31.51 -14.03 61.20
N GLN A 152 -31.06 -15.23 61.59
CA GLN A 152 -30.66 -15.53 62.98
C GLN A 152 -29.46 -14.70 63.46
N ILE A 153 -28.53 -14.36 62.57
CA ILE A 153 -27.41 -13.47 62.89
C ILE A 153 -27.89 -12.01 62.98
N LYS A 154 -28.72 -11.55 62.05
CA LYS A 154 -29.28 -10.18 62.03
C LYS A 154 -30.18 -9.90 63.23
N ASN A 155 -31.00 -10.86 63.64
CA ASN A 155 -31.92 -10.72 64.76
C ASN A 155 -31.25 -10.96 66.13
N GLY A 156 -29.97 -11.35 66.14
CA GLY A 156 -29.16 -11.55 67.34
C GLY A 156 -29.39 -12.87 68.08
N THR A 157 -30.10 -13.82 67.46
CA THR A 157 -30.26 -15.19 67.99
C THR A 157 -28.92 -15.95 67.97
N LEU A 158 -28.12 -15.73 66.93
CA LEU A 158 -26.75 -16.18 66.82
C LEU A 158 -25.80 -14.97 66.74
N ASN A 159 -24.61 -15.09 67.32
CA ASN A 159 -23.65 -14.00 67.41
C ASN A 159 -22.23 -14.51 67.10
N PHE A 160 -21.56 -13.91 66.12
CA PHE A 160 -20.16 -14.19 65.81
C PHE A 160 -19.22 -13.65 66.89
N ARG A 161 -18.21 -14.47 67.26
CA ARG A 161 -17.09 -14.02 68.08
C ARG A 161 -15.80 -14.11 67.28
N TYR A 162 -15.22 -12.94 66.98
CA TYR A 162 -14.05 -12.84 66.10
C TYR A 162 -12.73 -13.17 66.79
N ASN A 163 -11.82 -13.77 66.04
CA ASN A 163 -10.42 -13.94 66.41
C ASN A 163 -9.67 -12.62 66.22
N GLN A 164 -9.51 -11.87 67.32
CA GLN A 164 -8.90 -10.53 67.30
C GLN A 164 -7.43 -10.53 66.83
N GLN A 165 -6.71 -11.64 67.01
CA GLN A 165 -5.33 -11.75 66.51
C GLN A 165 -5.31 -11.86 64.98
N PHE A 166 -6.15 -12.74 64.41
CA PHE A 166 -6.28 -12.90 62.96
C PHE A 166 -6.72 -11.61 62.28
N LEU A 167 -7.73 -10.92 62.82
CA LEU A 167 -8.18 -9.65 62.27
C LEU A 167 -7.11 -8.54 62.35
N HIS A 168 -6.25 -8.56 63.38
CA HIS A 168 -5.20 -7.56 63.54
C HIS A 168 -4.01 -7.78 62.61
N ASP A 169 -3.61 -9.04 62.41
CA ASP A 169 -2.46 -9.40 61.57
C ASP A 169 -2.71 -9.06 60.08
N ASP A 170 -3.95 -9.20 59.60
CA ASP A 170 -4.33 -8.91 58.20
C ASP A 170 -5.09 -7.58 58.00
N VAL A 171 -5.24 -6.77 59.05
CA VAL A 171 -5.84 -5.41 59.01
C VAL A 171 -7.32 -5.39 58.58
N TRP A 172 -8.14 -6.31 59.10
CA TRP A 172 -9.59 -6.36 58.85
C TRP A 172 -10.41 -5.76 60.00
N THR A 173 -11.47 -5.02 59.70
CA THR A 173 -12.48 -4.62 60.71
C THR A 173 -13.53 -5.72 60.92
N GLU A 174 -14.17 -5.79 62.09
CA GLU A 174 -15.25 -6.76 62.35
C GLU A 174 -16.41 -6.64 61.34
N LYS A 175 -16.67 -5.44 60.83
CA LYS A 175 -17.68 -5.20 59.79
C LYS A 175 -17.26 -5.76 58.43
N GLU A 176 -15.99 -5.64 58.07
CA GLU A 176 -15.44 -6.24 56.84
C GLU A 176 -15.41 -7.77 56.97
N ALA A 177 -14.96 -8.29 58.11
CA ALA A 177 -14.98 -9.72 58.39
C ALA A 177 -16.40 -10.30 58.34
N TYR A 178 -17.40 -9.61 58.89
CA TYR A 178 -18.81 -10.01 58.75
C TYR A 178 -19.23 -10.15 57.28
N ASN A 179 -18.94 -9.15 56.44
CA ASN A 179 -19.32 -9.19 55.03
C ASN A 179 -18.60 -10.31 54.28
N ILE A 180 -17.30 -10.51 54.53
CA ILE A 180 -16.52 -11.58 53.88
C ILE A 180 -17.05 -12.95 54.28
N ILE A 181 -17.36 -13.17 55.55
CA ILE A 181 -17.93 -14.45 56.03
C ILE A 181 -19.32 -14.67 55.41
N MET A 182 -20.15 -13.63 55.30
CA MET A 182 -21.47 -13.76 54.66
C MET A 182 -21.33 -14.06 53.16
N ASP A 183 -20.43 -13.38 52.45
CA ASP A 183 -20.16 -13.62 51.03
C ASP A 183 -19.53 -15.01 50.78
N GLU A 184 -18.65 -15.47 51.67
CA GLU A 184 -18.06 -16.84 51.66
C GLU A 184 -19.16 -17.89 51.78
N LEU A 185 -20.09 -17.72 52.73
CA LEU A 185 -21.19 -18.65 52.96
C LEU A 185 -22.28 -18.59 51.86
N GLU A 186 -22.47 -17.43 51.23
CA GLU A 186 -23.49 -17.19 50.19
C GLU A 186 -23.05 -17.73 48.82
N TYR A 187 -21.81 -17.46 48.40
CA TYR A 187 -21.35 -17.72 47.03
C TYR A 187 -20.29 -18.82 46.88
N ASP A 188 -19.67 -19.34 47.96
CA ASP A 188 -18.64 -20.41 47.93
C ASP A 188 -17.40 -20.12 47.01
N TYR A 189 -17.25 -18.89 46.51
CA TYR A 189 -16.16 -18.49 45.60
C TYR A 189 -15.09 -17.60 46.26
N VAL A 190 -15.28 -17.17 47.51
CA VAL A 190 -14.41 -16.21 48.19
C VAL A 190 -13.64 -16.93 49.29
N GLU A 191 -12.32 -17.06 49.11
CA GLU A 191 -11.34 -17.47 50.14
C GLU A 191 -11.81 -18.60 51.09
N LYS A 192 -11.79 -19.85 50.61
CA LYS A 192 -12.04 -21.04 51.44
C LYS A 192 -11.22 -20.95 52.73
N GLU A 193 -11.90 -20.96 53.87
CA GLU A 193 -11.35 -20.94 55.25
C GLU A 193 -11.22 -19.56 55.92
N PHE A 194 -11.71 -18.46 55.33
CA PHE A 194 -11.71 -17.17 56.04
C PHE A 194 -12.56 -17.24 57.32
N SER A 195 -13.78 -17.76 57.23
CA SER A 195 -14.70 -18.01 58.35
C SER A 195 -14.08 -18.87 59.45
N VAL A 196 -13.33 -19.91 59.09
CA VAL A 196 -12.65 -20.84 60.00
C VAL A 196 -11.57 -20.14 60.83
N ASN A 197 -10.84 -19.20 60.22
CA ASN A 197 -9.74 -18.49 60.88
C ASN A 197 -10.20 -17.20 61.60
N ALA A 198 -11.21 -16.53 61.05
CA ALA A 198 -11.74 -15.27 61.54
C ALA A 198 -12.67 -15.43 62.76
N LEU A 199 -13.26 -16.62 62.97
CA LEU A 199 -14.16 -16.89 64.08
C LEU A 199 -13.52 -17.79 65.14
N THR A 200 -13.85 -17.51 66.40
CA THR A 200 -13.55 -18.38 67.55
C THR A 200 -14.75 -19.23 67.98
N GLY A 201 -15.89 -19.05 67.32
CA GLY A 201 -17.16 -19.74 67.58
C GLY A 201 -18.38 -18.83 67.40
N ILE A 202 -19.55 -19.45 67.30
CA ILE A 202 -20.86 -18.80 67.20
C ILE A 202 -21.60 -19.00 68.53
N TYR A 203 -22.07 -17.91 69.11
CA TYR A 203 -22.71 -17.90 70.42
C TYR A 203 -24.22 -17.65 70.31
N GLY A 204 -24.98 -18.16 71.27
CA GLY A 204 -26.43 -17.91 71.34
C GLY A 204 -26.77 -16.46 71.68
N SER A 205 -28.07 -16.18 71.87
CA SER A 205 -28.60 -14.84 72.14
C SER A 205 -28.07 -14.19 73.42
N ASP A 206 -27.58 -15.00 74.37
CA ASP A 206 -26.94 -14.55 75.61
C ASP A 206 -25.47 -14.14 75.44
N LYS A 207 -24.89 -14.33 74.25
CA LYS A 207 -23.49 -14.06 73.87
C LYS A 207 -22.44 -14.78 74.71
N THR A 208 -22.84 -15.72 75.58
CA THR A 208 -21.96 -16.43 76.52
C THR A 208 -21.98 -17.93 76.30
N THR A 209 -23.10 -18.49 75.84
CA THR A 209 -23.23 -19.91 75.50
C THR A 209 -22.71 -20.15 74.09
N LEU A 210 -21.64 -20.93 73.96
CA LEU A 210 -21.15 -21.41 72.67
C LEU A 210 -22.18 -22.36 72.07
N LYS A 211 -22.61 -22.08 70.84
CA LYS A 211 -23.57 -22.89 70.08
C LYS A 211 -22.88 -23.73 69.01
N TYR A 212 -21.97 -23.11 68.26
CA TYR A 212 -21.24 -23.77 67.18
C TYR A 212 -19.75 -23.42 67.23
N VAL A 213 -18.89 -24.41 66.98
CA VAL A 213 -17.43 -24.27 66.95
C VAL A 213 -16.92 -23.79 65.58
N SER A 214 -17.60 -24.17 64.50
CA SER A 214 -17.24 -23.83 63.12
C SER A 214 -18.50 -23.63 62.27
N VAL A 215 -18.33 -22.93 61.14
CA VAL A 215 -19.37 -22.74 60.13
C VAL A 215 -18.75 -22.84 58.74
N SER A 216 -19.47 -23.46 57.80
CA SER A 216 -19.10 -23.57 56.40
C SER A 216 -20.35 -23.65 55.52
N SER A 217 -20.20 -23.61 54.20
CA SER A 217 -21.29 -23.78 53.22
C SER A 217 -21.12 -25.07 52.41
N CYS A 218 -22.22 -25.60 51.88
CA CYS A 218 -22.22 -26.72 50.96
C CYS A 218 -22.00 -26.22 49.52
N THR A 219 -21.09 -26.85 48.78
CA THR A 219 -20.63 -26.40 47.46
C THR A 219 -21.57 -26.73 46.29
N GLN A 220 -22.67 -27.47 46.53
CA GLN A 220 -23.61 -27.91 45.51
C GLN A 220 -24.81 -26.95 45.48
N THR A 221 -25.19 -26.46 44.30
CA THR A 221 -26.41 -25.66 44.12
C THR A 221 -27.61 -26.47 44.60
N PRO A 222 -28.32 -26.02 45.65
CA PRO A 222 -29.36 -26.80 46.26
C PRO A 222 -30.56 -26.90 45.31
N LEU A 223 -31.10 -28.11 45.23
CA LEU A 223 -32.37 -28.37 44.60
C LEU A 223 -33.48 -27.65 45.38
N VAL A 224 -34.41 -26.97 44.70
CA VAL A 224 -35.58 -26.38 45.35
C VAL A 224 -36.52 -27.50 45.78
N GLU A 225 -36.69 -27.69 47.09
CA GLU A 225 -37.54 -28.73 47.67
C GLU A 225 -39.02 -28.35 47.64
N ASP A 226 -39.77 -28.89 46.68
CA ASP A 226 -41.21 -28.61 46.52
C ASP A 226 -42.12 -29.49 47.40
N PHE A 227 -41.60 -30.64 47.85
CA PHE A 227 -42.33 -31.64 48.63
C PHE A 227 -41.52 -32.07 49.84
N SER A 228 -42.18 -32.29 50.99
CA SER A 228 -41.52 -32.71 52.23
C SER A 228 -41.31 -34.23 52.30
N PRO A 229 -40.21 -34.71 52.90
CA PRO A 229 -40.00 -36.12 53.20
C PRO A 229 -40.92 -36.62 54.31
N GLU A 230 -41.08 -37.94 54.43
CA GLU A 230 -41.92 -38.52 55.49
C GLU A 230 -41.29 -38.29 56.88
N GLY A 231 -42.07 -37.73 57.79
CA GLY A 231 -41.68 -37.52 59.19
C GLY A 231 -40.91 -36.22 59.47
N GLY A 232 -40.64 -35.39 58.45
CA GLY A 232 -40.00 -34.08 58.61
C GLY A 232 -40.65 -33.00 57.75
N THR A 233 -40.32 -31.73 58.00
CA THR A 233 -40.82 -30.59 57.18
C THR A 233 -39.96 -30.31 55.94
N SER A 234 -38.70 -30.72 55.95
CA SER A 234 -37.74 -30.60 54.84
C SER A 234 -36.64 -31.65 54.96
N LEU A 235 -35.84 -31.84 53.91
CA LEU A 235 -34.67 -32.70 53.93
C LEU A 235 -33.70 -32.30 55.05
N LEU A 236 -33.44 -31.00 55.21
CA LEU A 236 -32.56 -30.47 56.26
C LEU A 236 -33.10 -30.73 57.67
N ASP A 237 -34.42 -30.70 57.86
CA ASP A 237 -35.06 -31.01 59.14
C ASP A 237 -34.78 -32.47 59.57
N ILE A 238 -34.83 -33.43 58.64
CA ILE A 238 -34.47 -34.83 58.93
C ILE A 238 -32.98 -34.95 59.24
N LEU A 239 -32.10 -34.31 58.46
CA LEU A 239 -30.64 -34.34 58.70
C LEU A 239 -30.24 -33.77 60.07
N ASN A 240 -31.01 -32.82 60.59
CA ASN A 240 -30.77 -32.20 61.90
C ASN A 240 -31.24 -33.07 63.08
N HIS A 241 -32.21 -33.95 62.87
CA HIS A 241 -32.82 -34.75 63.94
C HIS A 241 -32.47 -36.24 63.90
N ASP A 242 -32.12 -36.79 62.74
CA ASP A 242 -31.74 -38.19 62.57
C ASP A 242 -30.21 -38.39 62.67
N PRO A 243 -29.72 -39.12 63.69
CA PRO A 243 -28.29 -39.40 63.84
C PRO A 243 -27.67 -40.20 62.69
N ASN A 244 -28.44 -41.00 61.95
CA ASN A 244 -27.93 -41.83 60.86
C ASN A 244 -27.57 -41.00 59.61
N TRP A 245 -28.20 -39.83 59.47
CA TRP A 245 -28.03 -38.94 58.34
C TRP A 245 -27.21 -37.68 58.68
N ASN A 246 -26.90 -37.46 59.96
CA ASN A 246 -26.00 -36.39 60.38
C ASN A 246 -24.62 -36.56 59.73
N ASP A 247 -24.04 -35.47 59.22
CA ASP A 247 -22.81 -35.46 58.40
C ASP A 247 -22.92 -36.07 56.99
N ARG A 248 -24.12 -36.40 56.51
CA ARG A 248 -24.36 -36.99 55.16
C ARG A 248 -25.21 -36.09 54.26
N VAL A 249 -25.12 -34.76 54.41
CA VAL A 249 -25.91 -33.81 53.60
C VAL A 249 -25.68 -33.95 52.10
N LEU A 250 -24.43 -34.16 51.66
CA LEU A 250 -24.11 -34.31 50.24
C LEU A 250 -24.65 -35.62 49.68
N ASP A 251 -24.57 -36.71 50.47
CA ASP A 251 -25.16 -37.99 50.12
C ASP A 251 -26.69 -37.88 49.96
N ALA A 252 -27.36 -37.19 50.89
CA ALA A 252 -28.80 -36.98 50.86
C ALA A 252 -29.26 -36.14 49.65
N LEU A 253 -28.56 -35.05 49.33
CA LEU A 253 -28.86 -34.22 48.15
C LEU A 253 -28.64 -35.00 46.84
N ASN A 254 -27.52 -35.70 46.72
CA ASN A 254 -27.23 -36.53 45.55
C ASN A 254 -28.23 -37.69 45.42
N ALA A 255 -28.64 -38.29 46.54
CA ALA A 255 -29.64 -39.34 46.55
C ALA A 255 -31.00 -38.82 46.07
N LEU A 256 -31.42 -37.62 46.50
CA LEU A 256 -32.65 -36.98 46.05
C LEU A 256 -32.61 -36.65 44.55
N GLU A 257 -31.52 -36.05 44.06
CA GLU A 257 -31.34 -35.75 42.64
C GLU A 257 -31.31 -37.02 41.77
N LYS A 258 -30.61 -38.06 42.22
CA LYS A 258 -30.60 -39.38 41.59
C LYS A 258 -32.00 -40.00 41.59
N THR A 259 -32.76 -39.81 42.67
CA THR A 259 -34.14 -40.32 42.79
C THR A 259 -35.08 -39.61 41.81
N LEU A 260 -35.06 -38.28 41.73
CA LEU A 260 -35.84 -37.53 40.75
C LEU A 260 -35.48 -37.92 39.32
N SER A 261 -34.19 -38.11 39.02
CA SER A 261 -33.72 -38.58 37.72
C SER A 261 -34.23 -39.99 37.38
N LEU A 262 -34.23 -40.91 38.36
CA LEU A 262 -34.78 -42.26 38.18
C LEU A 262 -36.30 -42.25 37.99
N VAL A 263 -37.02 -41.42 38.73
CA VAL A 263 -38.48 -41.25 38.57
C VAL A 263 -38.81 -40.62 37.22
N SER A 264 -38.03 -39.64 36.76
CA SER A 264 -38.13 -39.08 35.41
C SER A 264 -37.92 -40.14 34.35
N ALA A 265 -36.84 -40.92 34.45
CA ALA A 265 -36.57 -42.02 33.54
C ALA A 265 -37.70 -43.06 33.54
N TYR A 266 -38.28 -43.37 34.70
CA TYR A 266 -39.45 -44.25 34.82
C TYR A 266 -40.67 -43.68 34.08
N MET A 267 -41.00 -42.40 34.31
CA MET A 267 -42.15 -41.74 33.67
C MET A 267 -41.97 -41.63 32.14
N ASP A 268 -40.78 -41.25 31.68
CA ASP A 268 -40.44 -41.20 30.25
C ASP A 268 -40.53 -42.59 29.63
N SER A 269 -40.09 -43.63 30.34
CA SER A 269 -40.17 -45.03 29.89
C SER A 269 -41.61 -45.51 29.72
N GLN A 270 -42.54 -45.07 30.58
CA GLN A 270 -43.98 -45.35 30.42
C GLN A 270 -44.52 -44.71 29.14
N ASN A 271 -44.17 -43.45 28.88
CA ASN A 271 -44.57 -42.75 27.66
C ASN A 271 -43.97 -43.41 26.40
N VAL A 272 -42.70 -43.81 26.44
CA VAL A 272 -42.04 -44.53 25.34
C VAL A 272 -42.76 -45.84 25.03
N LEU A 273 -43.15 -46.62 26.05
CA LEU A 273 -43.87 -47.88 25.78
C LEU A 273 -45.28 -47.64 25.24
N GLN A 274 -45.95 -46.55 25.61
CA GLN A 274 -47.22 -46.14 24.99
C GLN A 274 -47.08 -45.86 23.48
N GLU A 275 -45.93 -45.36 23.01
CA GLU A 275 -45.66 -45.20 21.56
C GLU A 275 -45.65 -46.55 20.81
N TYR A 276 -45.39 -47.65 21.52
CA TYR A 276 -45.27 -49.00 20.96
C TYR A 276 -46.34 -49.97 21.50
N GLU A 277 -47.49 -49.46 21.96
CA GLU A 277 -48.62 -50.24 22.44
C GLU A 277 -49.35 -51.02 21.32
N ALA A 278 -50.51 -51.65 21.62
CA ALA A 278 -51.16 -52.66 20.78
C ALA A 278 -51.51 -52.22 19.34
N ASP A 279 -51.64 -50.91 19.09
CA ASP A 279 -51.93 -50.33 17.77
C ASP A 279 -50.63 -49.92 17.01
N SER A 280 -49.56 -50.72 17.08
CA SER A 280 -48.32 -50.53 16.32
C SER A 280 -48.07 -51.67 15.32
N ASN A 281 -47.38 -51.35 14.22
CA ASN A 281 -46.89 -52.34 13.26
C ASN A 281 -45.76 -53.20 13.86
N LEU A 282 -45.16 -52.79 14.98
CA LEU A 282 -44.15 -53.53 15.72
C LEU A 282 -44.79 -54.36 16.83
N THR A 283 -44.56 -55.67 16.82
CA THR A 283 -44.76 -56.56 17.96
C THR A 283 -43.41 -56.84 18.61
N TRP A 284 -43.30 -56.66 19.92
CA TRP A 284 -42.07 -56.99 20.66
C TRP A 284 -42.38 -57.92 21.83
N LEU A 285 -41.41 -58.73 22.22
CA LEU A 285 -41.51 -59.70 23.31
C LEU A 285 -40.17 -59.78 24.04
N LEU A 286 -40.18 -59.55 25.34
CA LEU A 286 -39.07 -59.79 26.25
C LEU A 286 -39.49 -60.85 27.28
N VAL A 287 -38.80 -61.97 27.31
CA VAL A 287 -39.00 -63.03 28.29
C VAL A 287 -37.83 -63.03 29.26
N ASP A 288 -38.13 -62.86 30.53
CA ASP A 288 -37.20 -63.05 31.64
C ASP A 288 -37.37 -64.49 32.14
N ASN A 289 -36.42 -65.34 31.75
CA ASN A 289 -36.45 -66.77 32.07
C ASN A 289 -36.08 -67.03 33.54
N GLU A 290 -35.29 -66.14 34.15
CA GLU A 290 -34.87 -66.22 35.55
C GLU A 290 -36.06 -66.01 36.50
N ASN A 291 -36.82 -64.93 36.29
CA ASN A 291 -37.97 -64.58 37.13
C ASN A 291 -39.31 -65.14 36.61
N LYS A 292 -39.30 -65.89 35.50
CA LYS A 292 -40.49 -66.45 34.83
C LYS A 292 -41.55 -65.39 34.52
N LYS A 293 -41.11 -64.26 33.95
CA LYS A 293 -41.98 -63.16 33.50
C LYS A 293 -41.83 -62.94 32.00
N ALA A 294 -42.89 -62.45 31.37
CA ALA A 294 -42.86 -62.07 29.96
C ALA A 294 -43.55 -60.72 29.78
N PHE A 295 -42.98 -59.89 28.93
CA PHE A 295 -43.40 -58.51 28.66
C PHE A 295 -43.52 -58.33 27.16
N SER A 296 -44.61 -57.72 26.73
CA SER A 296 -44.92 -57.49 25.32
C SER A 296 -45.97 -56.41 25.22
N ASN A 297 -46.09 -55.76 24.07
CA ASN A 297 -47.25 -54.93 23.75
C ASN A 297 -48.52 -55.74 23.43
N GLN A 298 -48.42 -57.07 23.34
CA GLN A 298 -49.55 -57.99 23.22
C GLN A 298 -49.79 -58.72 24.53
N GLU A 299 -51.06 -58.98 24.88
CA GLU A 299 -51.42 -59.66 26.12
C GLU A 299 -50.72 -61.04 26.22
N THR A 300 -49.74 -61.14 27.12
CA THR A 300 -48.84 -62.30 27.22
C THR A 300 -48.49 -62.59 28.67
N SER A 301 -48.34 -63.88 28.97
CA SER A 301 -47.80 -64.41 30.23
C SER A 301 -46.61 -65.31 29.91
N TYR A 302 -45.79 -65.65 30.90
CA TYR A 302 -44.65 -66.56 30.69
C TYR A 302 -45.06 -67.89 30.02
N SER A 303 -46.23 -68.44 30.39
CA SER A 303 -46.78 -69.66 29.77
C SER A 303 -47.24 -69.49 28.32
N SER A 304 -47.67 -68.29 27.91
CA SER A 304 -48.13 -68.01 26.53
C SER A 304 -47.06 -67.39 25.64
N ALA A 305 -45.92 -66.96 26.19
CA ALA A 305 -44.82 -66.33 25.46
C ALA A 305 -44.28 -67.19 24.31
N ALA A 306 -44.15 -68.51 24.52
CA ALA A 306 -43.71 -69.43 23.46
C ALA A 306 -44.68 -69.48 22.26
N SER A 307 -45.99 -69.35 22.53
CA SER A 307 -47.01 -69.28 21.47
C SER A 307 -46.90 -67.98 20.69
N LEU A 308 -46.71 -66.85 21.36
CA LEU A 308 -46.53 -65.55 20.70
C LEU A 308 -45.25 -65.54 19.85
N LEU A 309 -44.14 -66.06 20.40
CA LEU A 309 -42.88 -66.19 19.67
C LEU A 309 -43.05 -67.00 18.38
N SER A 310 -43.80 -68.11 18.42
CA SER A 310 -44.08 -68.92 17.23
C SER A 310 -44.92 -68.18 16.16
N LYS A 311 -45.80 -67.26 16.58
CA LYS A 311 -46.57 -66.39 15.70
C LYS A 311 -45.68 -65.29 15.09
N MET A 312 -44.77 -64.72 15.89
CA MET A 312 -43.78 -63.75 15.42
C MET A 312 -42.82 -64.36 14.38
N LYS A 313 -42.41 -65.62 14.52
CA LYS A 313 -41.57 -66.29 13.50
C LYS A 313 -42.28 -66.52 12.16
N GLN A 314 -43.61 -66.39 12.11
CA GLN A 314 -44.40 -66.49 10.87
C GLN A 314 -44.53 -65.15 10.13
N THR A 315 -44.17 -64.03 10.76
CA THR A 315 -44.18 -62.73 10.06
C THR A 315 -43.04 -62.64 9.06
N PRO A 316 -43.22 -61.91 7.94
CA PRO A 316 -42.18 -61.77 6.92
C PRO A 316 -40.87 -61.17 7.46
N VAL A 317 -40.96 -60.34 8.51
CA VAL A 317 -39.84 -59.68 9.15
C VAL A 317 -39.88 -59.92 10.65
N TYR A 318 -38.81 -60.50 11.18
CA TYR A 318 -38.59 -60.63 12.62
C TYR A 318 -37.10 -60.72 12.96
N VAL A 319 -36.79 -60.42 14.22
CA VAL A 319 -35.47 -60.53 14.85
C VAL A 319 -35.65 -61.16 16.22
N LEU A 320 -34.78 -62.09 16.58
CA LEU A 320 -34.78 -62.80 17.85
C LEU A 320 -33.34 -62.90 18.37
N ALA A 321 -33.18 -62.64 19.67
CA ALA A 321 -31.95 -62.76 20.41
C ALA A 321 -32.18 -63.48 21.74
N ASP A 322 -31.28 -64.39 22.07
CA ASP A 322 -31.24 -65.06 23.38
C ASP A 322 -29.96 -64.70 24.16
N SER A 323 -30.00 -64.96 25.47
CA SER A 323 -28.90 -64.74 26.43
C SER A 323 -27.59 -65.47 26.07
N ASP A 324 -27.65 -66.55 25.29
CA ASP A 324 -26.48 -67.28 24.79
C ASP A 324 -25.84 -66.65 23.53
N ARG A 325 -26.28 -65.44 23.17
CA ARG A 325 -25.89 -64.68 21.97
C ARG A 325 -26.27 -65.38 20.66
N THR A 326 -27.23 -66.30 20.70
CA THR A 326 -27.86 -66.76 19.46
C THR A 326 -28.73 -65.65 18.89
N PHE A 327 -28.69 -65.53 17.56
CA PHE A 327 -29.37 -64.47 16.82
C PHE A 327 -30.04 -65.07 15.58
N GLU A 328 -31.36 -64.92 15.50
CA GLU A 328 -32.19 -65.37 14.38
C GLU A 328 -32.90 -64.17 13.77
N THR A 329 -32.96 -64.11 12.44
CA THR A 329 -33.50 -62.95 11.72
C THR A 329 -34.08 -63.37 10.38
N ALA A 330 -35.19 -62.75 9.98
CA ALA A 330 -35.77 -62.91 8.66
C ALA A 330 -36.23 -61.56 8.09
N GLY A 331 -36.12 -61.40 6.77
CA GLY A 331 -36.71 -60.26 6.05
C GLY A 331 -36.07 -58.89 6.27
N THR A 332 -35.06 -58.78 7.14
CA THR A 332 -34.34 -57.53 7.46
C THR A 332 -32.88 -57.54 6.97
N ALA A 333 -32.25 -56.36 6.94
CA ALA A 333 -30.84 -56.17 6.58
C ALA A 333 -29.84 -56.51 7.70
N ILE A 334 -30.32 -56.78 8.92
CA ILE A 334 -29.47 -57.19 10.05
C ILE A 334 -29.00 -58.63 9.80
N ASN A 335 -27.68 -58.85 9.73
CA ASN A 335 -27.10 -60.16 9.42
C ASN A 335 -25.90 -60.52 10.31
N ASN A 336 -25.55 -61.81 10.29
CA ASN A 336 -24.46 -62.40 11.08
C ASN A 336 -23.10 -62.41 10.34
N THR A 337 -23.01 -61.87 9.12
CA THR A 337 -21.86 -62.10 8.23
C THR A 337 -20.84 -60.96 8.18
N GLY A 338 -20.92 -59.96 9.07
CA GLY A 338 -19.93 -58.86 9.15
C GLY A 338 -19.89 -57.92 7.94
N HIS A 339 -20.72 -58.16 6.93
CA HIS A 339 -20.95 -57.29 5.79
C HIS A 339 -22.45 -56.91 5.77
N GLY A 340 -22.77 -55.95 6.61
CA GLY A 340 -24.07 -55.32 6.78
C GLY A 340 -23.87 -54.00 7.53
N ILE A 341 -24.77 -53.03 7.33
CA ILE A 341 -24.66 -51.67 7.89
C ILE A 341 -24.83 -51.67 9.42
N LEU A 342 -25.43 -52.73 9.99
CA LEU A 342 -25.49 -53.01 11.44
C LEU A 342 -25.32 -54.53 11.67
N SER A 343 -24.31 -54.94 12.45
CA SER A 343 -24.02 -56.37 12.71
C SER A 343 -24.89 -56.91 13.85
N ALA A 344 -25.29 -58.19 13.79
CA ALA A 344 -26.01 -58.86 14.87
C ALA A 344 -25.31 -58.72 16.25
N SER A 345 -23.98 -58.77 16.29
CA SER A 345 -23.19 -58.57 17.52
C SER A 345 -23.31 -57.15 18.08
N ALA A 346 -23.41 -56.13 17.23
CA ALA A 346 -23.59 -54.75 17.67
C ALA A 346 -25.00 -54.52 18.22
N TRP A 347 -26.01 -55.09 17.56
CA TRP A 347 -27.40 -55.05 18.02
C TRP A 347 -27.57 -55.77 19.37
N LEU A 348 -26.97 -56.96 19.53
CA LEU A 348 -26.93 -57.69 20.79
C LEU A 348 -26.24 -56.88 21.89
N GLN A 349 -25.07 -56.29 21.60
CA GLN A 349 -24.34 -55.48 22.57
C GLN A 349 -25.14 -54.25 23.02
N ASP A 350 -25.85 -53.60 22.09
CA ASP A 350 -26.72 -52.46 22.40
C ASP A 350 -27.85 -52.89 23.35
N ILE A 351 -28.50 -54.02 23.09
CA ILE A 351 -29.57 -54.56 23.95
C ILE A 351 -29.03 -54.99 25.32
N GLU A 352 -27.93 -55.74 25.36
CA GLU A 352 -27.25 -56.19 26.59
C GLU A 352 -26.82 -54.98 27.45
N SER A 353 -26.48 -53.84 26.83
CA SER A 353 -26.09 -52.63 27.58
C SER A 353 -27.23 -52.00 28.39
N HIS A 354 -28.49 -52.28 28.01
CA HIS A 354 -29.69 -51.76 28.66
C HIS A 354 -30.38 -52.79 29.56
N LEU A 355 -30.20 -54.09 29.29
CA LEU A 355 -30.80 -55.20 30.05
C LEU A 355 -29.85 -55.73 31.13
N ASN A 356 -30.28 -55.68 32.39
CA ASN A 356 -29.58 -56.34 33.50
C ASN A 356 -30.17 -57.73 33.78
N LEU A 357 -30.28 -58.58 32.76
CA LEU A 357 -30.83 -59.94 32.84
C LEU A 357 -29.78 -60.98 32.47
N SER A 358 -29.70 -62.06 33.25
CA SER A 358 -28.73 -63.15 33.01
C SER A 358 -29.24 -64.18 31.99
N ASP A 359 -30.55 -64.44 31.99
CA ASP A 359 -31.22 -65.36 31.05
C ASP A 359 -32.51 -64.73 30.49
N TYR A 360 -32.48 -64.34 29.21
CA TYR A 360 -33.56 -63.65 28.53
C TYR A 360 -33.73 -64.11 27.08
N THR A 361 -34.94 -63.92 26.56
CA THR A 361 -35.26 -63.99 25.13
C THR A 361 -35.91 -62.68 24.70
N PHE A 362 -35.33 -61.98 23.74
CA PHE A 362 -35.87 -60.76 23.17
C PHE A 362 -36.19 -60.95 21.68
N ALA A 363 -37.43 -60.67 21.29
CA ALA A 363 -37.89 -60.79 19.92
C ALA A 363 -38.68 -59.57 19.47
N MET A 364 -38.54 -59.22 18.20
CA MET A 364 -39.27 -58.14 17.53
C MET A 364 -39.76 -58.65 16.18
N ALA A 365 -41.00 -58.33 15.82
CA ALA A 365 -41.61 -58.65 14.54
C ALA A 365 -42.34 -57.42 14.01
N VAL A 366 -42.21 -57.13 12.72
CA VAL A 366 -42.87 -55.97 12.10
C VAL A 366 -43.80 -56.44 11.00
N ASP A 367 -45.05 -55.96 11.03
CA ASP A 367 -46.00 -56.14 9.94
C ASP A 367 -45.61 -55.25 8.75
N THR A 368 -45.27 -55.87 7.62
CA THR A 368 -44.82 -55.16 6.42
C THR A 368 -45.96 -54.58 5.59
N ASP A 369 -47.22 -54.89 5.92
CA ASP A 369 -48.40 -54.26 5.30
C ASP A 369 -48.74 -52.91 5.96
N TYR A 370 -48.07 -52.58 7.07
CA TYR A 370 -48.18 -51.33 7.80
C TYR A 370 -49.63 -50.85 8.06
N PRO A 371 -50.51 -51.68 8.64
CA PRO A 371 -51.90 -51.31 8.91
C PRO A 371 -52.07 -50.13 9.91
N ALA A 372 -51.08 -49.89 10.78
CA ALA A 372 -51.11 -48.81 11.76
C ALA A 372 -50.31 -47.57 11.29
N GLU A 373 -50.73 -46.37 11.70
CA GLU A 373 -49.96 -45.13 11.52
C GLU A 373 -48.92 -45.00 12.63
N ASP A 374 -47.68 -45.40 12.36
CA ASP A 374 -46.54 -45.32 13.29
C ASP A 374 -45.24 -44.92 12.58
N VAL A 375 -44.12 -44.94 13.31
CA VAL A 375 -42.81 -44.57 12.76
C VAL A 375 -42.42 -45.44 11.57
N PHE A 376 -42.74 -46.74 11.60
CA PHE A 376 -42.41 -47.67 10.53
C PHE A 376 -43.22 -47.39 9.26
N SER A 377 -44.52 -47.08 9.38
CA SER A 377 -45.33 -46.73 8.20
C SER A 377 -44.93 -45.39 7.59
N ALA A 378 -44.67 -44.37 8.41
CA ALA A 378 -44.19 -43.07 7.95
C ALA A 378 -42.80 -43.13 7.26
N HIS A 379 -41.89 -43.94 7.82
CA HIS A 379 -40.57 -44.17 7.23
C HIS A 379 -40.64 -45.04 5.98
N ALA A 380 -41.54 -46.03 5.91
CA ALA A 380 -41.81 -46.81 4.71
C ALA A 380 -42.27 -45.92 3.55
N ASP A 381 -43.23 -45.02 3.78
CA ASP A 381 -43.70 -44.05 2.79
C ASP A 381 -42.58 -43.11 2.31
N THR A 382 -41.79 -42.61 3.26
CA THR A 382 -40.64 -41.74 2.96
C THR A 382 -39.60 -42.48 2.13
N TYR A 383 -39.31 -43.75 2.47
CA TYR A 383 -38.38 -44.60 1.74
C TYR A 383 -38.87 -44.92 0.33
N GLN A 384 -40.17 -45.18 0.14
CA GLN A 384 -40.78 -45.39 -1.18
C GLN A 384 -40.68 -44.13 -2.06
N LEU A 385 -40.93 -42.96 -1.48
CA LEU A 385 -40.74 -41.69 -2.19
C LEU A 385 -39.27 -41.50 -2.60
N CYS A 386 -38.35 -41.81 -1.70
CA CYS A 386 -36.91 -41.79 -1.93
C CYS A 386 -36.51 -42.74 -3.07
N LEU A 387 -36.96 -44.00 -3.04
CA LEU A 387 -36.73 -44.97 -4.11
C LEU A 387 -37.24 -44.49 -5.46
N LYS A 388 -38.46 -43.95 -5.50
CA LYS A 388 -39.10 -43.46 -6.73
C LYS A 388 -38.33 -42.30 -7.37
N TRP A 389 -37.80 -41.39 -6.55
CA TRP A 389 -37.18 -40.15 -7.02
C TRP A 389 -35.64 -40.15 -6.98
N ALA A 390 -34.98 -41.12 -6.33
CA ALA A 390 -33.51 -41.17 -6.21
C ALA A 390 -32.80 -41.12 -7.57
N ARG A 391 -33.14 -42.04 -8.49
CA ARG A 391 -32.52 -42.09 -9.82
C ARG A 391 -32.90 -40.88 -10.70
N PRO A 392 -34.19 -40.48 -10.80
CA PRO A 392 -34.56 -39.25 -11.49
C PRO A 392 -33.89 -37.99 -10.94
N ALA A 393 -33.75 -37.87 -9.61
CA ALA A 393 -33.08 -36.74 -8.97
C ALA A 393 -31.58 -36.74 -9.29
N LEU A 394 -30.91 -37.89 -9.27
CA LEU A 394 -29.50 -37.99 -9.68
C LEU A 394 -29.31 -37.56 -11.14
N ALA A 395 -30.17 -38.04 -12.04
CA ALA A 395 -30.15 -37.63 -13.44
C ALA A 395 -30.46 -36.13 -13.61
N GLY A 396 -31.46 -35.61 -12.88
CA GLY A 396 -31.84 -34.19 -12.89
C GLY A 396 -30.73 -33.28 -12.35
N PHE A 397 -30.04 -33.70 -11.30
CA PHE A 397 -28.88 -33.00 -10.74
C PHE A 397 -27.76 -32.86 -11.78
N ALA A 398 -27.35 -33.98 -12.38
CA ALA A 398 -26.27 -34.01 -13.37
C ALA A 398 -26.65 -33.28 -14.66
N ALA A 399 -27.84 -33.57 -15.22
CA ALA A 399 -28.32 -32.93 -16.44
C ALA A 399 -28.52 -31.42 -16.25
N GLY A 400 -29.07 -31.00 -15.11
CA GLY A 400 -29.25 -29.58 -14.77
C GLY A 400 -27.92 -28.84 -14.72
N LEU A 401 -26.89 -29.40 -14.08
CA LEU A 401 -25.53 -28.81 -14.06
C LEU A 401 -24.93 -28.72 -15.46
N ILE A 402 -25.00 -29.80 -16.24
CA ILE A 402 -24.44 -29.83 -17.60
C ILE A 402 -25.14 -28.80 -18.49
N LEU A 403 -26.47 -28.72 -18.45
CA LEU A 403 -27.24 -27.78 -19.26
C LEU A 403 -27.03 -26.33 -18.80
N ALA A 404 -26.92 -26.08 -17.49
CA ALA A 404 -26.57 -24.76 -16.96
C ALA A 404 -25.14 -24.34 -17.38
N LEU A 405 -24.19 -25.29 -17.38
CA LEU A 405 -22.83 -25.05 -17.87
C LEU A 405 -22.83 -24.73 -19.38
N ILE A 406 -23.52 -25.53 -20.19
CA ILE A 406 -23.65 -25.31 -21.64
C ILE A 406 -24.28 -23.94 -21.91
N GLY A 407 -25.36 -23.60 -21.21
CA GLY A 407 -26.02 -22.30 -21.31
C GLY A 407 -25.09 -21.14 -20.93
N SER A 408 -24.35 -21.27 -19.83
CA SER A 408 -23.36 -20.29 -19.37
C SER A 408 -22.22 -20.09 -20.38
N LEU A 409 -21.66 -21.17 -20.90
CA LEU A 409 -20.62 -21.14 -21.93
C LEU A 409 -21.16 -20.48 -23.22
N TRP A 410 -22.37 -20.85 -23.64
CA TRP A 410 -23.00 -20.28 -24.82
C TRP A 410 -23.23 -18.76 -24.68
N LEU A 411 -23.66 -18.31 -23.50
CA LEU A 411 -23.81 -16.89 -23.17
C LEU A 411 -22.46 -16.17 -23.19
N CYS A 412 -21.41 -16.79 -22.65
CA CYS A 412 -20.03 -16.28 -22.68
C CYS A 412 -19.51 -16.14 -24.12
N PHE A 413 -19.74 -17.14 -24.99
CA PHE A 413 -19.36 -17.08 -26.40
C PHE A 413 -20.10 -15.96 -27.15
N ASN A 414 -21.38 -15.76 -26.85
CA ASN A 414 -22.22 -14.76 -27.52
C ASN A 414 -22.26 -13.40 -26.81
N ALA A 415 -21.53 -13.21 -25.71
CA ALA A 415 -21.46 -11.97 -24.96
C ALA A 415 -21.09 -10.78 -25.87
N GLY A 416 -21.93 -9.74 -25.86
CA GLY A 416 -21.73 -8.49 -26.60
C GLY A 416 -21.96 -8.52 -28.12
N ARG A 417 -22.10 -9.69 -28.77
CA ARG A 417 -22.33 -9.79 -30.23
C ARG A 417 -23.77 -9.44 -30.61
N THR A 418 -24.02 -8.65 -31.66
CA THR A 418 -25.38 -8.37 -32.15
C THR A 418 -25.68 -9.11 -33.46
N SER A 419 -26.98 -9.21 -33.80
CA SER A 419 -27.45 -9.90 -35.02
C SER A 419 -27.21 -9.09 -36.30
N LYS A 420 -27.01 -7.77 -36.21
CA LYS A 420 -26.91 -6.85 -37.35
C LYS A 420 -25.48 -6.75 -37.92
N ASP A 421 -24.48 -6.48 -37.07
CA ASP A 421 -23.15 -6.07 -37.58
C ASP A 421 -21.98 -6.96 -37.13
N GLY A 422 -22.21 -8.03 -36.36
CA GLY A 422 -21.15 -8.92 -35.85
C GLY A 422 -20.18 -8.27 -34.84
N ASN A 423 -20.18 -6.93 -34.76
CA ASN A 423 -19.43 -6.11 -33.83
C ASN A 423 -19.92 -6.27 -32.39
N ILE A 424 -19.02 -6.00 -31.44
CA ILE A 424 -19.29 -6.10 -30.02
C ILE A 424 -19.84 -4.76 -29.53
N HIS A 425 -21.08 -4.76 -29.05
CA HIS A 425 -21.72 -3.58 -28.48
C HIS A 425 -21.65 -3.61 -26.95
N LEU A 426 -21.25 -2.48 -26.38
CA LEU A 426 -21.26 -2.23 -24.94
C LEU A 426 -22.70 -1.96 -24.47
N THR A 427 -23.08 -2.53 -23.34
CA THR A 427 -24.29 -2.14 -22.60
C THR A 427 -24.01 -0.96 -21.66
N PHE A 428 -25.07 -0.39 -21.06
CA PHE A 428 -24.97 0.71 -20.12
C PHE A 428 -23.98 0.44 -18.98
N THR A 429 -24.05 -0.75 -18.37
CA THR A 429 -23.17 -1.17 -17.27
C THR A 429 -21.71 -1.34 -17.69
N ASP A 430 -21.44 -1.55 -18.98
CA ASP A 430 -20.08 -1.71 -19.50
C ASP A 430 -19.34 -0.36 -19.65
N ARG A 431 -20.06 0.77 -19.51
CA ARG A 431 -19.49 2.12 -19.58
C ARG A 431 -18.87 2.59 -18.26
N TRP A 432 -19.26 1.99 -17.14
CA TRP A 432 -18.69 2.30 -15.83
C TRP A 432 -17.24 1.83 -15.74
N PHE A 433 -16.46 2.41 -14.81
CA PHE A 433 -15.12 1.90 -14.52
C PHE A 433 -15.19 0.44 -14.07
N THR A 434 -14.23 -0.37 -14.53
CA THR A 434 -14.22 -1.81 -14.27
C THR A 434 -14.25 -2.13 -12.77
N GLU A 435 -13.54 -1.34 -11.96
CA GLU A 435 -13.49 -1.47 -10.51
C GLU A 435 -14.82 -1.10 -9.84
N ILE A 436 -15.48 -0.01 -10.27
CA ILE A 436 -16.80 0.37 -9.74
C ILE A 436 -17.85 -0.69 -10.07
N TYR A 437 -17.85 -1.20 -11.30
CA TYR A 437 -18.76 -2.26 -11.71
C TYR A 437 -18.59 -3.51 -10.85
N GLY A 438 -17.34 -3.93 -10.62
CA GLY A 438 -17.03 -5.05 -9.73
C GLY A 438 -17.45 -4.80 -8.28
N ALA A 439 -17.14 -3.62 -7.74
CA ALA A 439 -17.48 -3.25 -6.37
C ALA A 439 -18.99 -3.19 -6.12
N VAL A 440 -19.77 -2.63 -7.05
CA VAL A 440 -21.23 -2.57 -6.94
C VAL A 440 -21.84 -3.97 -6.97
N LEU A 441 -21.40 -4.84 -7.89
CA LEU A 441 -21.88 -6.22 -7.92
C LEU A 441 -21.47 -7.00 -6.67
N PHE A 442 -20.27 -6.77 -6.16
CA PHE A 442 -19.82 -7.36 -4.90
C PHE A 442 -20.67 -6.89 -3.72
N LEU A 443 -21.00 -5.60 -3.62
CA LEU A 443 -21.84 -5.08 -2.53
C LEU A 443 -23.28 -5.63 -2.61
N ILE A 444 -23.85 -5.68 -3.82
CA ILE A 444 -25.17 -6.29 -4.05
C ILE A 444 -25.15 -7.76 -3.64
N TRP A 445 -24.09 -8.50 -3.93
CA TRP A 445 -23.92 -9.89 -3.50
C TRP A 445 -23.71 -10.02 -1.97
N PHE A 446 -22.80 -9.23 -1.41
CA PHE A 446 -22.26 -9.40 -0.06
C PHE A 446 -23.30 -9.10 1.03
N LEU A 447 -24.09 -8.02 0.88
CA LEU A 447 -25.03 -7.61 1.93
C LEU A 447 -26.11 -8.67 2.22
N PRO A 448 -26.86 -9.20 1.22
CA PRO A 448 -27.82 -10.27 1.47
C PRO A 448 -27.15 -11.58 1.89
N PHE A 449 -25.98 -11.90 1.34
CA PHE A 449 -25.27 -13.13 1.68
C PHE A 449 -24.85 -13.16 3.16
N VAL A 450 -24.24 -12.09 3.66
CA VAL A 450 -23.86 -11.95 5.08
C VAL A 450 -25.10 -11.92 5.97
N TYR A 451 -26.15 -11.20 5.57
CA TYR A 451 -27.40 -11.17 6.32
C TYR A 451 -27.96 -12.58 6.52
N VAL A 452 -28.03 -13.38 5.46
CA VAL A 452 -28.58 -14.73 5.59
C VAL A 452 -27.64 -15.66 6.37
N ILE A 453 -26.32 -15.60 6.17
CA ILE A 453 -25.40 -16.42 6.97
C ILE A 453 -25.54 -16.10 8.46
N ASN A 454 -25.57 -14.82 8.84
CA ASN A 454 -25.71 -14.41 10.23
C ASN A 454 -27.06 -14.76 10.86
N HIS A 455 -28.13 -14.92 10.06
CA HIS A 455 -29.44 -15.34 10.55
C HIS A 455 -29.72 -16.84 10.37
N SER A 456 -28.92 -17.56 9.57
CA SER A 456 -29.06 -19.01 9.43
C SER A 456 -28.79 -19.76 10.73
N THR A 457 -27.95 -19.21 11.61
CA THR A 457 -27.71 -19.69 12.98
C THR A 457 -28.93 -19.54 13.91
N LEU A 458 -29.82 -18.57 13.64
CA LEU A 458 -31.10 -18.42 14.38
C LEU A 458 -32.15 -19.41 13.91
N VAL A 459 -32.12 -19.81 12.64
CA VAL A 459 -33.09 -20.77 12.10
C VAL A 459 -32.70 -22.21 12.51
N THR A 460 -31.42 -22.51 12.80
CA THR A 460 -30.99 -23.76 13.47
C THR A 460 -31.61 -23.92 14.87
N LEU A 461 -31.85 -22.84 15.61
CA LEU A 461 -32.53 -22.90 16.91
C LEU A 461 -34.04 -23.20 16.78
N TYR A 462 -34.62 -22.99 15.60
CA TYR A 462 -36.05 -23.26 15.29
C TYR A 462 -36.26 -24.66 14.67
N GLU A 463 -35.24 -25.52 14.66
CA GLU A 463 -35.19 -26.80 13.93
C GLU A 463 -36.08 -27.93 14.46
N ASN A 464 -36.71 -27.77 15.62
CA ASN A 464 -37.59 -28.80 16.18
C ASN A 464 -38.92 -28.96 15.44
N ALA A 465 -39.24 -28.06 14.50
CA ALA A 465 -40.43 -28.17 13.65
C ALA A 465 -40.10 -28.60 12.22
N GLN A 466 -40.84 -29.58 11.69
CA GLN A 466 -40.75 -30.06 10.30
C GLN A 466 -40.87 -28.93 9.25
N ASN A 467 -41.57 -27.83 9.60
CA ASN A 467 -41.72 -26.63 8.78
C ASN A 467 -40.43 -25.78 8.72
N GLY A 468 -39.60 -25.78 9.77
CA GLY A 468 -38.32 -25.05 9.81
C GLY A 468 -37.32 -25.59 8.78
N ARG A 469 -37.21 -26.91 8.67
CA ARG A 469 -36.30 -27.57 7.69
C ARG A 469 -36.65 -27.26 6.24
N LYS A 470 -37.95 -27.16 5.89
CA LYS A 470 -38.39 -26.80 4.54
C LYS A 470 -38.07 -25.34 4.20
N ALA A 471 -38.26 -24.42 5.15
CA ALA A 471 -37.93 -23.01 4.98
C ALA A 471 -36.42 -22.79 4.75
N HIS A 472 -35.58 -23.47 5.54
CA HIS A 472 -34.12 -23.48 5.38
C HIS A 472 -33.67 -23.89 3.98
N ALA A 473 -34.17 -25.03 3.48
CA ALA A 473 -33.82 -25.53 2.15
C ALA A 473 -34.18 -24.51 1.05
N PHE A 474 -35.34 -23.87 1.14
CA PHE A 474 -35.77 -22.84 0.18
C PHE A 474 -34.86 -21.61 0.19
N VAL A 475 -34.45 -21.16 1.38
CA VAL A 475 -33.51 -20.04 1.57
C VAL A 475 -32.16 -20.36 0.95
N LEU A 476 -31.64 -21.58 1.17
CA LEU A 476 -30.36 -22.03 0.61
C LEU A 476 -30.38 -22.06 -0.93
N ILE A 477 -31.42 -22.61 -1.55
CA ILE A 477 -31.59 -22.60 -3.02
C ILE A 477 -31.60 -21.17 -3.55
N SER A 478 -32.37 -20.30 -2.88
CA SER A 478 -32.55 -18.91 -3.30
C SER A 478 -31.22 -18.15 -3.30
N ILE A 479 -30.37 -18.37 -2.28
CA ILE A 479 -29.04 -17.76 -2.21
C ILE A 479 -28.12 -18.33 -3.27
N LEU A 480 -28.08 -19.65 -3.46
CA LEU A 480 -27.22 -20.27 -4.48
C LEU A 480 -27.60 -19.81 -5.89
N LEU A 481 -28.89 -19.65 -6.18
CA LEU A 481 -29.36 -19.11 -7.45
C LEU A 481 -28.99 -17.62 -7.59
N TYR A 482 -29.15 -16.85 -6.51
CA TYR A 482 -28.78 -15.43 -6.46
C TYR A 482 -27.29 -15.21 -6.70
N THR A 483 -26.42 -15.97 -6.02
CA THR A 483 -24.97 -15.91 -6.20
C THR A 483 -24.57 -16.27 -7.62
N PHE A 484 -25.17 -17.33 -8.19
CA PHE A 484 -24.93 -17.71 -9.57
C PHE A 484 -25.32 -16.62 -10.57
N VAL A 485 -26.50 -16.01 -10.40
CA VAL A 485 -27.00 -14.92 -11.26
C VAL A 485 -26.02 -13.73 -11.27
N LEU A 486 -25.54 -13.32 -10.10
CA LEU A 486 -24.60 -12.21 -9.97
C LEU A 486 -23.23 -12.56 -10.54
N MET A 487 -22.72 -13.76 -10.26
CA MET A 487 -21.45 -14.23 -10.79
C MET A 487 -21.46 -14.36 -12.31
N LEU A 488 -22.54 -14.89 -12.89
CA LEU A 488 -22.72 -14.97 -14.34
C LEU A 488 -22.81 -13.57 -14.96
N SER A 489 -23.53 -12.64 -14.33
CA SER A 489 -23.61 -11.24 -14.78
C SER A 489 -22.26 -10.54 -14.73
N PHE A 490 -21.47 -10.78 -13.67
CA PHE A 490 -20.09 -10.31 -13.54
C PHE A 490 -19.21 -10.86 -14.68
N MET A 491 -19.21 -12.19 -14.89
CA MET A 491 -18.47 -12.86 -15.96
C MET A 491 -18.80 -12.31 -17.36
N LEU A 492 -20.09 -12.15 -17.67
CA LEU A 492 -20.53 -11.59 -18.96
C LEU A 492 -20.09 -10.14 -19.13
N GLY A 493 -20.08 -9.33 -18.07
CA GLY A 493 -19.50 -7.98 -18.06
C GLY A 493 -18.00 -7.98 -18.35
N MET A 494 -17.25 -8.86 -17.69
CA MET A 494 -15.80 -9.01 -17.87
C MET A 494 -15.44 -9.44 -19.31
N ILE A 495 -16.13 -10.46 -19.84
CA ILE A 495 -15.90 -10.93 -21.22
C ILE A 495 -16.13 -9.82 -22.24
N ARG A 496 -17.19 -9.01 -22.06
CA ARG A 496 -17.45 -7.87 -22.95
C ARG A 496 -16.30 -6.87 -22.92
N ARG A 497 -15.86 -6.46 -21.73
CA ARG A 497 -14.75 -5.50 -21.51
C ARG A 497 -13.41 -6.00 -22.05
N ILE A 498 -13.11 -7.28 -21.90
CA ILE A 498 -11.90 -7.91 -22.42
C ILE A 498 -11.92 -7.88 -23.96
N ARG A 499 -13.04 -8.32 -24.57
CA ARG A 499 -13.13 -8.37 -26.04
C ARG A 499 -13.14 -6.98 -26.70
N THR A 500 -13.66 -5.96 -26.03
CA THR A 500 -13.59 -4.56 -26.51
C THR A 500 -12.27 -3.87 -26.19
N LYS A 501 -11.30 -4.56 -25.56
CA LYS A 501 -10.02 -4.00 -25.07
C LYS A 501 -10.21 -2.76 -24.18
N THR A 502 -11.35 -2.65 -23.50
CA THR A 502 -11.69 -1.55 -22.58
C THR A 502 -11.41 -1.90 -21.12
N PHE A 503 -11.13 -3.17 -20.81
CA PHE A 503 -10.86 -3.66 -19.46
C PHE A 503 -9.85 -2.78 -18.69
N TRP A 504 -8.65 -2.60 -19.27
CA TRP A 504 -7.59 -1.77 -18.70
C TRP A 504 -7.70 -0.30 -19.11
N LYS A 505 -8.10 -0.01 -20.36
CA LYS A 505 -8.19 1.37 -20.86
C LYS A 505 -9.21 2.23 -20.10
N ASN A 506 -10.29 1.63 -19.61
CA ASN A 506 -11.36 2.29 -18.87
C ASN A 506 -11.36 1.90 -17.39
N SER A 507 -10.19 1.60 -16.84
CA SER A 507 -10.00 1.27 -15.42
C SER A 507 -9.57 2.51 -14.64
N LEU A 508 -10.08 2.62 -13.40
CA LEU A 508 -9.71 3.67 -12.45
C LEU A 508 -8.23 3.55 -12.08
N THR A 509 -7.74 2.34 -11.82
CA THR A 509 -6.32 2.12 -11.51
C THR A 509 -5.44 2.57 -12.67
N CYS A 510 -5.86 2.36 -13.91
CA CYS A 510 -5.16 2.86 -15.09
C CYS A 510 -5.08 4.41 -15.14
N ARG A 511 -6.19 5.08 -14.81
CA ARG A 511 -6.23 6.55 -14.72
C ARG A 511 -5.41 7.09 -13.55
N ILE A 512 -5.45 6.43 -12.41
CA ILE A 512 -4.64 6.78 -11.25
C ILE A 512 -3.16 6.57 -11.58
N LEU A 513 -2.78 5.47 -12.22
CA LEU A 513 -1.41 5.21 -12.67
C LEU A 513 -0.94 6.19 -13.74
N SER A 514 -1.82 6.68 -14.61
CA SER A 514 -1.46 7.71 -15.59
C SER A 514 -1.27 9.08 -14.92
N LEU A 515 -2.09 9.42 -13.93
CA LEU A 515 -1.91 10.60 -13.07
C LEU A 515 -0.60 10.51 -12.27
N ILE A 516 -0.30 9.35 -11.68
CA ILE A 516 0.96 9.09 -10.98
C ILE A 516 2.15 9.22 -11.93
N ARG A 517 2.08 8.64 -13.14
CA ARG A 517 3.14 8.80 -14.15
C ARG A 517 3.31 10.26 -14.58
N LEU A 518 2.22 11.00 -14.74
CA LEU A 518 2.26 12.43 -15.05
C LEU A 518 2.92 13.22 -13.92
N PHE A 519 2.59 12.88 -12.67
CA PHE A 519 3.18 13.47 -11.47
C PHE A 519 4.69 13.19 -11.41
N PHE A 520 5.12 11.94 -11.53
CA PHE A 520 6.55 11.58 -11.53
C PHE A 520 7.32 12.18 -12.70
N ARG A 521 6.70 12.31 -13.88
CA ARG A 521 7.33 13.02 -15.01
C ARG A 521 7.56 14.49 -14.67
N LYS A 522 6.52 15.18 -14.18
CA LYS A 522 6.66 16.57 -13.73
C LYS A 522 7.64 16.73 -12.57
N LEU A 523 7.71 15.75 -11.67
CA LEU A 523 8.65 15.71 -10.56
C LEU A 523 10.10 15.56 -11.06
N LYS A 524 10.32 14.67 -12.04
CA LYS A 524 11.64 14.50 -12.70
C LYS A 524 12.06 15.78 -13.42
N ASP A 525 11.14 16.39 -14.18
CA ASP A 525 11.40 17.65 -14.89
C ASP A 525 11.75 18.77 -13.88
N PHE A 526 11.04 18.80 -12.74
CA PHE A 526 11.31 19.72 -11.63
C PHE A 526 12.69 19.48 -11.01
N PHE A 527 13.06 18.23 -10.68
CA PHE A 527 14.37 17.90 -10.14
C PHE A 527 15.50 18.20 -11.14
N ALA A 528 15.30 17.93 -12.44
CA ALA A 528 16.28 18.25 -13.47
C ALA A 528 16.53 19.76 -13.59
N LEU A 529 15.49 20.58 -13.50
CA LEU A 529 15.56 22.05 -13.43
C LEU A 529 16.22 22.56 -12.15
N TYR A 530 16.05 21.82 -11.06
CA TYR A 530 16.57 22.16 -9.75
C TYR A 530 18.08 21.91 -9.62
N PHE A 531 18.60 20.81 -10.16
CA PHE A 531 20.04 20.47 -10.10
C PHE A 531 20.91 21.22 -11.12
N THR A 532 20.34 21.79 -12.17
CA THR A 532 21.10 22.49 -13.23
C THR A 532 21.46 23.93 -12.88
N ASN A 533 20.88 24.52 -11.83
CA ASN A 533 21.02 25.95 -11.53
C ASN A 533 21.60 26.22 -10.12
N THR A 534 22.67 27.01 -10.13
CA THR A 534 23.38 27.80 -9.10
C THR A 534 23.28 27.39 -7.61
N ALA A 535 24.42 27.49 -6.91
CA ALA A 535 24.59 27.33 -5.46
C ALA A 535 23.55 28.09 -4.58
N LEU A 536 22.92 29.14 -5.13
CA LEU A 536 21.85 29.91 -4.49
C LEU A 536 20.57 29.08 -4.28
N LYS A 537 20.19 28.22 -5.24
CA LYS A 537 19.05 27.29 -5.11
C LYS A 537 19.32 26.23 -4.04
N ILE A 538 20.55 25.72 -3.98
CA ILE A 538 20.99 24.74 -2.96
C ILE A 538 21.00 25.37 -1.56
N THR A 539 21.49 26.61 -1.42
CA THR A 539 21.57 27.29 -0.11
C THR A 539 20.17 27.60 0.44
N LEU A 540 19.25 28.08 -0.41
CA LEU A 540 17.89 28.42 0.01
C LEU A 540 17.05 27.19 0.37
N THR A 541 17.19 26.07 -0.33
CA THR A 541 16.49 24.82 0.01
C THR A 541 17.10 24.11 1.20
N LEU A 542 18.42 24.17 1.39
CA LEU A 542 19.04 23.68 2.62
C LEU A 542 18.52 24.46 3.82
N GLY A 543 18.42 25.80 3.69
CA GLY A 543 17.78 26.65 4.71
C GLY A 543 16.33 26.28 4.99
N LEU A 544 15.53 26.02 3.95
CA LEU A 544 14.16 25.53 4.12
C LEU A 544 14.10 24.12 4.74
N ALA A 545 14.98 23.21 4.35
CA ALA A 545 15.04 21.86 4.90
C ALA A 545 15.41 21.87 6.38
N VAL A 546 16.33 22.74 6.79
CA VAL A 546 16.67 22.98 8.21
C VAL A 546 15.46 23.56 8.95
N PHE A 547 14.75 24.54 8.38
CA PHE A 547 13.52 25.07 8.96
C PHE A 547 12.44 23.98 9.13
N LEU A 548 12.20 23.16 8.10
CA LEU A 548 11.25 22.04 8.15
C LEU A 548 11.67 20.96 9.16
N PHE A 549 12.97 20.69 9.29
CA PHE A 549 13.50 19.78 10.30
C PHE A 549 13.20 20.28 11.72
N PHE A 550 13.43 21.57 11.98
CA PHE A 550 13.08 22.18 13.27
C PHE A 550 11.56 22.21 13.51
N GLN A 551 10.76 22.46 12.47
CA GLN A 551 9.30 22.40 12.56
C GLN A 551 8.80 20.99 12.87
N PHE A 552 9.40 19.96 12.26
CA PHE A 552 9.12 18.55 12.55
C PHE A 552 9.48 18.18 13.99
N ILE A 553 10.65 18.58 14.47
CA ILE A 553 11.06 18.43 15.89
C ILE A 553 10.05 19.11 16.81
N PHE A 554 9.64 20.35 16.52
CA PHE A 554 8.67 21.10 17.32
C PHE A 554 7.28 20.43 17.32
N SER A 555 6.88 19.82 16.20
CA SER A 555 5.62 19.08 16.10
C SER A 555 5.60 17.78 16.89
N ILE A 556 6.75 17.10 17.02
CA ILE A 556 6.90 15.90 17.87
C ILE A 556 6.89 16.30 19.35
N LEU A 557 7.51 17.44 19.69
CA LEU A 557 7.55 17.95 21.07
C LEU A 557 6.20 18.50 21.53
N ALA A 558 5.36 18.98 20.61
CA ALA A 558 4.03 19.51 20.89
C ALA A 558 3.01 18.37 21.11
N VAL A 559 3.09 17.73 22.28
CA VAL A 559 2.07 16.76 22.72
C VAL A 559 0.71 17.48 22.80
N ASN A 560 -0.31 16.97 22.09
CA ASN A 560 -1.71 17.45 22.01
C ASN A 560 -2.12 18.43 20.89
N THR A 561 -1.32 18.67 19.83
CA THR A 561 -1.83 19.45 18.67
C THR A 561 -2.70 18.61 17.71
N PRO A 562 -3.91 19.08 17.32
CA PRO A 562 -4.78 18.38 16.37
C PRO A 562 -4.10 18.15 15.01
N GLN A 563 -4.22 16.93 14.47
CA GLN A 563 -3.58 16.49 13.22
C GLN A 563 -3.92 17.34 11.99
N VAL A 564 -5.05 18.06 12.00
CA VAL A 564 -5.46 18.99 10.93
C VAL A 564 -4.49 20.16 10.79
N PHE A 565 -3.86 20.60 11.89
CA PHE A 565 -2.89 21.71 11.88
C PHE A 565 -1.62 21.33 11.09
N LEU A 566 -1.24 20.04 11.09
CA LEU A 566 -0.09 19.53 10.33
C LEU A 566 -0.34 19.57 8.82
N LEU A 567 -1.57 19.26 8.36
CA LEU A 567 -1.92 19.33 6.94
C LEU A 567 -1.89 20.78 6.42
N LEU A 568 -2.38 21.73 7.22
CA LEU A 568 -2.35 23.16 6.89
C LEU A 568 -0.92 23.70 6.83
N LEU A 569 -0.06 23.29 7.77
CA LEU A 569 1.38 23.58 7.75
C LEU A 569 2.05 23.04 6.48
N PHE A 570 1.78 21.79 6.10
CA PHE A 570 2.38 21.19 4.91
C PHE A 570 2.02 21.93 3.60
N VAL A 571 0.77 22.42 3.51
CA VAL A 571 0.33 23.25 2.38
C VAL A 571 1.05 24.61 2.38
N MET A 572 1.21 25.22 3.56
CA MET A 572 1.94 26.49 3.71
C MET A 572 3.42 26.34 3.35
N ASP A 573 4.05 25.23 3.74
CA ASP A 573 5.44 24.90 3.44
C ASP A 573 5.66 24.64 1.94
N ALA A 574 4.75 23.92 1.30
CA ALA A 574 4.77 23.73 -0.15
C ALA A 574 4.63 25.07 -0.89
N ALA A 575 3.77 25.97 -0.42
CA ALA A 575 3.63 27.31 -0.97
C ALA A 575 4.92 28.15 -0.77
N ALA A 576 5.55 28.07 0.41
CA ALA A 576 6.81 28.74 0.71
C ALA A 576 7.95 28.22 -0.18
N LEU A 577 8.07 26.92 -0.38
CA LEU A 577 9.05 26.31 -1.28
C LEU A 577 8.89 26.82 -2.71
N VAL A 578 7.67 26.81 -3.25
CA VAL A 578 7.40 27.31 -4.60
C VAL A 578 7.75 28.80 -4.72
N TRP A 579 7.47 29.60 -3.68
CA TRP A 579 7.82 31.02 -3.65
C TRP A 579 9.34 31.24 -3.66
N VAL A 580 10.08 30.52 -2.81
CA VAL A 580 11.55 30.59 -2.74
C VAL A 580 12.20 30.19 -4.07
N LEU A 581 11.74 29.11 -4.69
CA LEU A 581 12.29 28.63 -5.96
C LEU A 581 12.04 29.60 -7.10
N LYS A 582 10.82 30.19 -7.18
CA LYS A 582 10.52 31.23 -8.18
C LYS A 582 11.39 32.48 -7.98
N LYS A 583 11.63 32.86 -6.73
CA LYS A 583 12.51 33.99 -6.40
C LYS A 583 13.95 33.70 -6.80
N ALA A 584 14.47 32.51 -6.53
CA ALA A 584 15.83 32.10 -6.93
C ALA A 584 15.99 32.08 -8.47
N ASP A 585 15.02 31.51 -9.19
CA ASP A 585 15.06 31.45 -10.65
C ASP A 585 15.08 32.84 -11.30
N GLY A 586 14.25 33.77 -10.80
CA GLY A 586 14.26 35.14 -11.27
C GLY A 586 15.60 35.85 -11.05
N GLN A 587 16.32 35.50 -9.98
CA GLN A 587 17.62 36.09 -9.66
C GLN A 587 18.75 35.50 -10.52
N ASP A 588 18.69 34.20 -10.82
CA ASP A 588 19.61 33.54 -11.77
C ASP A 588 19.45 34.12 -13.18
N GLN A 589 18.21 34.34 -13.65
CA GLN A 589 17.95 34.93 -14.96
C GLN A 589 18.54 36.34 -15.09
N ILE A 590 18.39 37.17 -14.04
CA ILE A 590 18.98 38.51 -14.02
C ILE A 590 20.51 38.43 -14.06
N THR A 591 21.10 37.52 -13.28
CA THR A 591 22.56 37.35 -13.19
C THR A 591 23.15 36.85 -14.50
N LEU A 592 22.51 35.85 -15.13
CA LEU A 592 22.90 35.35 -16.45
C LEU A 592 22.75 36.42 -17.53
N GLY A 593 21.68 37.21 -17.47
CA GLY A 593 21.47 38.30 -18.41
C GLY A 593 22.50 39.40 -18.27
N LEU A 594 22.82 39.79 -17.03
CA LEU A 594 23.90 40.73 -16.75
C LEU A 594 25.24 40.20 -17.25
N LYS A 595 25.56 38.92 -16.99
CA LYS A 595 26.79 38.28 -17.46
C LYS A 595 26.93 38.36 -18.99
N LYS A 596 25.86 38.04 -19.73
CA LYS A 596 25.85 38.14 -21.20
C LYS A 596 26.12 39.56 -21.71
N ILE A 597 25.55 40.57 -21.04
CA ILE A 597 25.79 41.97 -21.37
C ILE A 597 27.26 42.34 -21.11
N THR A 598 27.82 41.93 -19.96
CA THR A 598 29.24 42.18 -19.64
C THR A 598 30.23 41.44 -20.54
N GLU A 599 29.84 40.31 -21.12
CA GLU A 599 30.64 39.54 -22.09
C GLU A 599 30.57 40.11 -23.53
N GLY A 600 29.90 41.25 -23.72
CA GLY A 600 29.86 41.98 -24.99
C GLY A 600 28.57 41.82 -25.81
N ASN A 601 27.58 41.07 -25.34
CA ASN A 601 26.28 40.94 -26.01
C ASN A 601 25.31 42.03 -25.54
N LEU A 602 25.53 43.27 -26.00
CA LEU A 602 24.73 44.44 -25.62
C LEU A 602 23.27 44.38 -26.10
N GLN A 603 22.98 43.55 -27.10
CA GLN A 603 21.63 43.34 -27.65
C GLN A 603 20.78 42.38 -26.81
N TYR A 604 21.39 41.64 -25.87
CA TYR A 604 20.68 40.68 -25.05
C TYR A 604 19.74 41.40 -24.06
N LYS A 605 18.45 41.06 -24.12
CA LYS A 605 17.43 41.57 -23.19
C LYS A 605 17.02 40.49 -22.20
N ILE A 606 17.02 40.87 -20.93
CA ILE A 606 16.52 40.04 -19.83
C ILE A 606 14.99 39.98 -19.94
N PRO A 607 14.39 38.79 -20.08
CA PRO A 607 12.94 38.64 -20.17
C PRO A 607 12.27 39.02 -18.83
N VAL A 608 11.23 39.86 -18.89
CA VAL A 608 10.58 40.44 -17.69
C VAL A 608 9.24 39.78 -17.32
N ASP A 609 8.67 38.95 -18.19
CA ASP A 609 7.30 38.41 -18.05
C ASP A 609 7.12 37.52 -16.80
N HIS A 610 8.19 36.87 -16.36
CA HIS A 610 8.16 35.95 -15.21
C HIS A 610 8.74 36.57 -13.92
N LEU A 611 9.23 37.81 -13.98
CA LEU A 611 9.83 38.52 -12.85
C LEU A 611 8.76 39.38 -12.13
N LYS A 612 8.83 39.45 -10.80
CA LYS A 612 7.88 40.24 -9.98
C LYS A 612 8.60 41.15 -8.99
N GLY A 613 7.95 42.26 -8.63
CA GLY A 613 8.47 43.23 -7.67
C GLY A 613 9.85 43.77 -8.06
N ASN A 614 10.77 43.84 -7.09
CA ASN A 614 12.11 44.40 -7.28
C ASN A 614 12.91 43.71 -8.41
N GLN A 615 12.73 42.41 -8.62
CA GLN A 615 13.45 41.68 -9.67
C GLN A 615 13.11 42.20 -11.07
N LYS A 616 11.83 42.49 -11.32
CA LYS A 616 11.38 43.06 -12.59
C LYS A 616 12.00 44.44 -12.82
N GLN A 617 11.97 45.29 -11.79
CA GLN A 617 12.53 46.63 -11.85
C GLN A 617 14.04 46.61 -12.13
N THR A 618 14.80 45.72 -11.45
CA THR A 618 16.24 45.55 -11.70
C THR A 618 16.51 45.09 -13.13
N ALA A 619 15.74 44.13 -13.66
CA ALA A 619 15.89 43.66 -15.04
C ALA A 619 15.60 44.78 -16.07
N GLU A 620 14.59 45.61 -15.83
CA GLU A 620 14.27 46.78 -16.67
C GLU A 620 15.40 47.82 -16.66
N TYR A 621 15.98 48.12 -15.50
CA TYR A 621 17.15 49.01 -15.42
C TYR A 621 18.35 48.47 -16.20
N ILE A 622 18.65 47.17 -16.07
CA ILE A 622 19.75 46.55 -16.81
C ILE A 622 19.50 46.58 -18.32
N ASN A 623 18.27 46.27 -18.77
CA ASN A 623 17.90 46.36 -20.19
C ASN A 623 18.05 47.78 -20.74
N ASN A 624 17.67 48.79 -19.96
CA ASN A 624 17.83 50.20 -20.35
C ASN A 624 19.30 50.60 -20.44
N ILE A 625 20.16 50.12 -19.53
CA ILE A 625 21.61 50.32 -19.61
C ILE A 625 22.17 49.69 -20.89
N GLY A 626 21.75 48.46 -21.23
CA GLY A 626 22.14 47.78 -22.47
C GLY A 626 21.82 48.62 -23.72
N ASN A 627 20.58 49.11 -23.84
CA ASN A 627 20.17 49.97 -24.96
C ASN A 627 20.98 51.28 -25.02
N GLY A 628 21.25 51.91 -23.87
CA GLY A 628 22.01 53.16 -23.81
C GLY A 628 23.47 52.98 -24.23
N LEU A 629 24.09 51.86 -23.84
CA LEU A 629 25.48 51.55 -24.19
C LEU A 629 25.62 51.18 -25.67
N ASP A 630 24.70 50.37 -26.20
CA ASP A 630 24.66 50.03 -27.62
C ASP A 630 24.55 51.28 -28.51
N ALA A 631 23.62 52.18 -28.19
CA ALA A 631 23.46 53.45 -28.90
C ALA A 631 24.71 54.36 -28.81
N ALA A 632 25.41 54.36 -27.68
CA ALA A 632 26.64 55.14 -27.49
C ALA A 632 27.80 54.61 -28.35
N VAL A 633 27.97 53.28 -28.42
CA VAL A 633 28.99 52.63 -29.26
C VAL A 633 28.71 52.90 -30.74
N ASP A 634 27.46 52.74 -31.16
CA ASP A 634 27.02 52.96 -32.54
C ASP A 634 27.28 54.40 -33.00
N LYS A 635 27.02 55.37 -32.12
CA LYS A 635 27.31 56.79 -32.37
C LYS A 635 28.81 57.03 -32.52
N SER A 636 29.64 56.48 -31.63
CA SER A 636 31.09 56.63 -31.68
C SER A 636 31.69 56.10 -32.99
N LEU A 637 31.23 54.92 -33.45
CA LEU A 637 31.70 54.34 -34.72
C LEU A 637 31.30 55.17 -35.94
N ARG A 638 30.11 55.77 -35.94
CA ARG A 638 29.67 56.67 -37.01
C ARG A 638 30.52 57.95 -37.04
N ASP A 639 30.78 58.53 -35.88
CA ASP A 639 31.59 59.75 -35.76
C ASP A 639 33.04 59.53 -36.25
N GLU A 640 33.64 58.38 -35.98
CA GLU A 640 34.98 58.02 -36.51
C GLU A 640 35.00 57.84 -38.03
N ARG A 641 33.99 57.17 -38.60
CA ARG A 641 33.88 56.96 -40.05
C ARG A 641 33.72 58.30 -40.78
N LEU A 642 32.85 59.18 -40.28
CA LEU A 642 32.62 60.51 -40.87
C LEU A 642 33.88 61.39 -40.85
N LYS A 643 34.64 61.41 -39.74
CA LYS A 643 35.90 62.15 -39.65
C LYS A 643 36.90 61.72 -40.74
N THR A 644 36.90 60.44 -41.07
CA THR A 644 37.87 59.85 -42.01
C THR A 644 37.50 60.10 -43.46
N GLU A 645 36.22 59.96 -43.78
CA GLU A 645 35.68 60.28 -45.10
C GLU A 645 35.94 61.75 -45.44
N LEU A 646 35.73 62.65 -44.48
CA LEU A 646 36.02 64.08 -44.63
C LEU A 646 37.51 64.35 -44.93
N ILE A 647 38.44 63.76 -44.17
CA ILE A 647 39.89 63.94 -44.42
C ILE A 647 40.29 63.44 -45.81
N THR A 648 39.74 62.29 -46.23
CA THR A 648 40.06 61.70 -47.54
C THR A 648 39.58 62.58 -48.68
N ASN A 649 38.37 63.12 -48.59
CA ASN A 649 37.78 63.99 -49.61
C ASN A 649 38.53 65.33 -49.72
N VAL A 650 38.77 66.01 -48.59
CA VAL A 650 39.51 67.29 -48.56
C VAL A 650 40.91 67.13 -49.17
N SER A 651 41.58 66.03 -48.91
CA SER A 651 42.94 65.82 -49.42
C SER A 651 42.98 65.57 -50.93
N HIS A 652 41.95 64.94 -51.51
CA HIS A 652 41.81 64.79 -52.95
C HIS A 652 41.70 66.17 -53.63
N ASP A 653 40.94 67.08 -53.03
CA ASP A 653 40.74 68.43 -53.53
C ASP A 653 41.99 69.30 -53.41
N ILE A 654 42.90 69.01 -52.47
CA ILE A 654 44.22 69.66 -52.35
C ILE A 654 45.23 69.13 -53.38
N LYS A 655 45.19 67.83 -53.71
CA LYS A 655 46.17 67.20 -54.62
C LYS A 655 46.10 67.77 -56.05
N THR A 656 44.90 68.05 -56.52
CA THR A 656 44.63 68.55 -57.88
C THR A 656 45.31 69.91 -58.16
N PRO A 657 45.05 71.00 -57.40
CA PRO A 657 45.70 72.29 -57.62
C PRO A 657 47.21 72.26 -57.36
N LEU A 658 47.67 71.44 -56.41
CA LEU A 658 49.08 71.31 -56.11
C LEU A 658 49.89 70.71 -57.28
N THR A 659 49.32 69.71 -57.97
CA THR A 659 49.95 69.12 -59.16
C THR A 659 50.13 70.17 -60.26
N SER A 660 49.15 71.07 -60.43
CA SER A 660 49.27 72.20 -61.35
C SER A 660 50.40 73.16 -60.96
N ILE A 661 50.54 73.48 -59.66
CA ILE A 661 51.62 74.35 -59.16
C ILE A 661 53.00 73.76 -59.47
N ILE A 662 53.22 72.47 -59.19
CA ILE A 662 54.49 71.78 -59.49
C ILE A 662 54.81 71.81 -61.00
N ASN A 663 53.80 71.57 -61.84
CA ASN A 663 53.99 71.61 -63.29
C ASN A 663 54.37 73.01 -63.79
N TYR A 664 53.74 74.07 -63.28
CA TYR A 664 54.11 75.44 -63.65
C TYR A 664 55.51 75.83 -63.18
N ILE A 665 55.91 75.41 -61.97
CA ILE A 665 57.29 75.61 -61.49
C ILE A 665 58.28 74.85 -62.40
N SER A 666 57.95 73.63 -62.80
CA SER A 666 58.76 72.83 -63.71
C SER A 666 58.91 73.48 -65.10
N LEU A 667 57.83 74.06 -65.64
CA LEU A 667 57.86 74.83 -66.88
C LEU A 667 58.72 76.08 -66.73
N LEU A 668 58.58 76.82 -65.62
CA LEU A 668 59.39 78.00 -65.34
C LEU A 668 60.88 77.66 -65.20
N LYS A 669 61.24 76.51 -64.62
CA LYS A 669 62.64 76.05 -64.56
C LYS A 669 63.25 75.75 -65.93
N GLN A 670 62.44 75.52 -66.97
CA GLN A 670 62.91 75.31 -68.34
C GLN A 670 63.15 76.63 -69.10
N GLU A 671 62.56 77.73 -68.63
CA GLU A 671 62.87 79.07 -69.13
C GLU A 671 64.27 79.47 -68.59
N ASN A 672 65.23 79.74 -69.48
CA ASN A 672 66.65 79.99 -69.12
C ASN A 672 66.85 81.34 -68.41
N PHE A 673 66.36 81.47 -67.16
CA PHE A 673 66.56 82.65 -66.32
C PHE A 673 68.04 82.82 -65.93
N THR A 674 68.57 84.03 -66.09
CA THR A 674 69.96 84.37 -65.75
C THR A 674 70.12 85.08 -64.40
N ASP A 675 69.03 85.53 -63.78
CA ASP A 675 69.04 86.17 -62.45
C ASP A 675 69.12 85.09 -61.34
N PRO A 676 70.22 85.06 -60.54
CA PRO A 676 70.38 84.12 -59.44
C PRO A 676 69.25 84.15 -58.41
N LYS A 677 68.59 85.30 -58.23
CA LYS A 677 67.45 85.43 -57.28
C LYS A 677 66.22 84.70 -57.78
N ILE A 678 65.93 84.75 -59.09
CA ILE A 678 64.78 84.08 -59.69
C ILE A 678 64.96 82.57 -59.63
N CYS A 679 66.16 82.07 -59.99
CA CYS A 679 66.48 80.65 -59.86
C CYS A 679 66.35 80.17 -58.40
N GLY A 680 66.87 80.95 -57.45
CA GLY A 680 66.70 80.66 -56.02
C GLY A 680 65.23 80.62 -55.56
N TYR A 681 64.38 81.53 -56.04
CA TYR A 681 62.94 81.49 -55.74
C TYR A 681 62.24 80.27 -56.34
N LEU A 682 62.57 79.90 -57.58
CA LEU A 682 62.03 78.71 -58.23
C LEU A 682 62.43 77.43 -57.50
N ASP A 683 63.67 77.33 -57.04
CA ASP A 683 64.13 76.18 -56.24
C ASP A 683 63.40 76.08 -54.90
N ILE A 684 63.19 77.21 -54.22
CA ILE A 684 62.41 77.25 -52.97
C ILE A 684 60.95 76.86 -53.23
N LEU A 685 60.31 77.42 -54.27
CA LEU A 685 58.92 77.11 -54.60
C LEU A 685 58.74 75.63 -54.95
N ASP A 686 59.67 75.06 -55.72
CA ASP A 686 59.69 73.65 -56.09
C ASP A 686 59.80 72.75 -54.85
N GLU A 687 60.77 73.05 -53.97
CA GLU A 687 60.94 72.38 -52.68
C GLU A 687 59.66 72.44 -51.84
N LYS A 688 59.05 73.62 -51.69
CA LYS A 688 57.83 73.78 -50.87
C LYS A 688 56.61 73.09 -51.49
N ALA A 689 56.46 73.10 -52.81
CA ALA A 689 55.36 72.44 -53.50
C ALA A 689 55.47 70.91 -53.39
N HIS A 690 56.66 70.35 -53.60
CA HIS A 690 56.92 68.93 -53.40
C HIS A 690 56.74 68.51 -51.93
N ARG A 691 57.18 69.35 -50.98
CA ARG A 691 56.96 69.12 -49.55
C ARG A 691 55.47 69.07 -49.19
N LEU A 692 54.65 69.98 -49.73
CA LEU A 692 53.21 69.99 -49.50
C LEU A 692 52.53 68.74 -50.07
N LYS A 693 53.05 68.22 -51.20
CA LYS A 693 52.53 67.01 -51.85
C LYS A 693 52.74 65.81 -50.94
N THR A 694 53.95 65.62 -50.44
CA THR A 694 54.28 64.54 -49.49
C THR A 694 53.47 64.66 -48.20
N LEU A 695 53.29 65.87 -47.66
CA LEU A 695 52.48 66.07 -46.46
C LEU A 695 51.01 65.67 -46.67
N THR A 696 50.43 66.06 -47.81
CA THR A 696 49.04 65.74 -48.14
C THR A 696 48.87 64.22 -48.33
N GLU A 697 49.81 63.58 -49.02
CA GLU A 697 49.82 62.13 -49.22
C GLU A 697 49.98 61.37 -47.89
N ASP A 698 50.88 61.82 -47.00
CA ASP A 698 51.07 61.24 -45.67
C ASP A 698 49.81 61.37 -44.78
N VAL A 699 49.07 62.50 -44.85
CA VAL A 699 47.83 62.70 -44.09
C VAL A 699 46.72 61.78 -44.56
N VAL A 700 46.55 61.61 -45.88
CA VAL A 700 45.60 60.66 -46.46
C VAL A 700 45.93 59.25 -46.05
N GLU A 701 47.21 58.88 -46.19
CA GLU A 701 47.69 57.55 -45.84
C GLU A 701 47.46 57.26 -44.36
N ALA A 702 47.84 58.18 -43.47
CA ALA A 702 47.59 58.06 -42.03
C ALA A 702 46.09 57.92 -41.71
N SER A 703 45.21 58.70 -42.35
CA SER A 703 43.76 58.64 -42.16
C SER A 703 43.17 57.27 -42.56
N LYS A 704 43.57 56.75 -43.73
CA LYS A 704 43.15 55.42 -44.20
C LYS A 704 43.63 54.31 -43.27
N ILE A 705 44.89 54.37 -42.85
CA ILE A 705 45.49 53.39 -41.93
C ILE A 705 44.76 53.39 -40.57
N SER A 706 44.38 54.58 -40.07
CA SER A 706 43.70 54.75 -38.78
C SER A 706 42.34 54.06 -38.70
N THR A 707 41.65 54.00 -39.82
CA THR A 707 40.28 53.45 -39.91
C THR A 707 40.23 52.00 -40.31
N GLY A 708 41.40 51.37 -40.45
CA GLY A 708 41.51 50.02 -40.98
C GLY A 708 41.09 49.92 -42.46
N ASN A 709 40.88 51.04 -43.14
CA ASN A 709 40.44 51.08 -44.54
C ASN A 709 41.64 50.98 -45.49
N VAL A 710 42.54 50.05 -45.19
CA VAL A 710 43.76 49.71 -45.95
C VAL A 710 43.73 48.22 -46.23
N SER A 711 43.70 47.87 -47.51
CA SER A 711 43.86 46.48 -47.94
C SER A 711 45.33 46.07 -47.76
N LEU A 712 45.57 44.98 -47.02
CA LEU A 712 46.89 44.38 -46.86
C LEU A 712 46.96 43.10 -47.68
N ASN A 713 47.98 42.97 -48.52
CA ASN A 713 48.29 41.73 -49.22
C ASN A 713 49.37 40.98 -48.43
N ILE A 714 48.96 40.30 -47.36
CA ILE A 714 49.88 39.54 -46.50
C ILE A 714 50.39 38.32 -47.24
N GLN A 715 51.71 38.25 -47.45
CA GLN A 715 52.38 37.15 -48.13
C GLN A 715 53.66 36.74 -47.36
N PRO A 716 54.17 35.51 -47.55
CA PRO A 716 55.48 35.13 -47.05
C PRO A 716 56.57 36.02 -47.65
N LEU A 717 57.26 36.78 -46.80
CA LEU A 717 58.26 37.77 -47.16
C LEU A 717 59.61 37.42 -46.53
N ASN A 718 60.66 37.31 -47.34
CA ASN A 718 62.04 37.20 -46.85
C ASN A 718 62.46 38.56 -46.25
N PHE A 719 62.47 38.67 -44.93
CA PHE A 719 62.71 39.96 -44.28
C PHE A 719 64.18 40.42 -44.41
N THR A 720 65.11 39.46 -44.60
CA THR A 720 66.53 39.78 -44.82
C THR A 720 66.74 40.46 -46.16
N GLU A 721 66.15 39.91 -47.22
CA GLU A 721 66.23 40.50 -48.58
C GLU A 721 65.62 41.90 -48.61
N LEU A 722 64.43 42.09 -48.02
CA LEU A 722 63.81 43.42 -47.97
C LEU A 722 64.67 44.43 -47.19
N ALA A 723 65.23 44.04 -46.04
CA ALA A 723 66.10 44.91 -45.25
C ALA A 723 67.40 45.27 -46.01
N GLN A 724 67.99 44.31 -46.74
CA GLN A 724 69.15 44.54 -47.60
C GLN A 724 68.82 45.50 -48.75
N GLN A 725 67.67 45.33 -49.40
CA GLN A 725 67.21 46.21 -50.47
C GLN A 725 67.09 47.66 -49.96
N VAL A 726 66.42 47.88 -48.83
CA VAL A 726 66.28 49.22 -48.23
C VAL A 726 67.63 49.80 -47.83
N CYS A 727 68.55 48.99 -47.29
CA CYS A 727 69.91 49.45 -47.00
C CYS A 727 70.65 49.93 -48.27
N GLY A 728 70.49 49.22 -49.38
CA GLY A 728 71.07 49.59 -50.68
C GLY A 728 70.48 50.90 -51.23
N GLU A 729 69.15 51.06 -51.16
CA GLU A 729 68.46 52.27 -51.63
C GLU A 729 68.88 53.55 -50.85
N PHE A 730 69.17 53.43 -49.55
CA PHE A 730 69.59 54.56 -48.70
C PHE A 730 71.11 54.76 -48.62
N GLN A 731 71.90 53.89 -49.24
CA GLN A 731 73.36 53.92 -49.15
C GLN A 731 73.95 55.26 -49.60
N GLU A 732 73.52 55.77 -50.76
CA GLU A 732 74.01 57.05 -51.29
C GLU A 732 73.64 58.23 -50.38
N GLN A 733 72.41 58.26 -49.87
CA GLN A 733 71.94 59.30 -48.95
C GLN A 733 72.76 59.31 -47.66
N PHE A 734 73.01 58.13 -47.08
CA PHE A 734 73.79 58.02 -45.86
C PHE A 734 75.26 58.41 -46.10
N GLN A 735 75.84 58.04 -47.23
CA GLN A 735 77.20 58.47 -47.62
C GLN A 735 77.32 59.99 -47.77
N ARG A 736 76.31 60.67 -48.36
CA ARG A 736 76.27 62.14 -48.45
C ARG A 736 76.32 62.83 -47.08
N ARG A 737 75.85 62.16 -46.03
CA ARG A 737 75.88 62.61 -44.62
C ARG A 737 76.95 61.91 -43.78
N GLN A 738 77.94 61.27 -44.42
CA GLN A 738 79.02 60.55 -43.75
C GLN A 738 78.55 59.51 -42.72
N LEU A 739 77.33 58.97 -42.87
CA LEU A 739 76.77 57.94 -42.00
C LEU A 739 77.22 56.56 -42.49
N THR A 740 77.89 55.80 -41.62
CA THR A 740 78.35 54.44 -41.96
C THR A 740 77.31 53.41 -41.55
N ILE A 741 76.68 52.73 -42.51
CA ILE A 741 75.75 51.63 -42.24
C ILE A 741 76.54 50.39 -41.82
N VAL A 742 76.20 49.83 -40.66
CA VAL A 742 76.72 48.57 -40.14
C VAL A 742 75.58 47.57 -40.08
N THR A 743 75.60 46.57 -40.96
CA THR A 743 74.58 45.52 -41.03
C THR A 743 75.00 44.27 -40.25
N LEU A 744 74.09 43.73 -39.44
CA LEU A 744 74.24 42.51 -38.67
C LEU A 744 73.06 41.60 -38.97
N PHE A 745 73.14 40.88 -40.09
CA PHE A 745 72.11 39.94 -40.52
C PHE A 745 72.53 38.52 -40.16
N SER A 746 71.62 37.76 -39.54
CA SER A 746 71.84 36.33 -39.28
C SER A 746 72.02 35.55 -40.59
N ALA A 747 72.78 34.44 -40.55
CA ALA A 747 72.92 33.54 -41.70
C ALA A 747 71.60 32.88 -42.11
N GLN A 748 70.66 32.76 -41.18
CA GLN A 748 69.30 32.31 -41.47
C GLN A 748 68.51 33.48 -42.05
N GLN A 749 67.83 33.25 -43.18
CA GLN A 749 66.94 34.23 -43.83
C GLN A 749 65.50 33.98 -43.39
N PRO A 750 65.01 34.60 -42.29
CA PRO A 750 63.68 34.30 -41.81
C PRO A 750 62.59 34.91 -42.70
N THR A 751 61.52 34.13 -42.87
CA THR A 751 60.30 34.55 -43.55
C THR A 751 59.28 35.04 -42.53
N ILE A 752 58.66 36.19 -42.80
CA ILE A 752 57.55 36.75 -42.02
C ILE A 752 56.31 36.84 -42.91
N LEU A 753 55.11 36.78 -42.32
CA LEU A 753 53.87 37.11 -43.01
C LEU A 753 53.65 38.61 -42.97
N ALA A 754 53.87 39.29 -44.08
CA ALA A 754 53.69 40.74 -44.19
C ALA A 754 53.35 41.14 -45.63
N ASP A 755 52.82 42.35 -45.80
CA ASP A 755 52.70 43.00 -47.10
C ASP A 755 54.05 43.66 -47.43
N GLY A 756 54.71 43.16 -48.47
CA GLY A 756 56.05 43.63 -48.86
C GLY A 756 56.11 45.14 -49.13
N GLN A 757 55.07 45.73 -49.75
CA GLN A 757 55.04 47.16 -50.04
C GLN A 757 54.84 47.99 -48.78
N LYS A 758 53.95 47.55 -47.88
CA LYS A 758 53.73 48.23 -46.59
C LYS A 758 54.91 48.07 -45.64
N MET A 759 55.58 46.91 -45.66
CA MET A 759 56.80 46.71 -44.89
C MET A 759 57.96 47.55 -45.43
N TRP A 760 58.12 47.68 -46.75
CA TRP A 760 59.07 48.63 -47.33
C TRP A 760 58.79 50.06 -46.85
N ARG A 761 57.51 50.47 -46.80
CA ARG A 761 57.10 51.79 -46.28
C ARG A 761 57.42 51.99 -44.80
N VAL A 762 57.26 50.96 -43.97
CA VAL A 762 57.67 50.96 -42.56
C VAL A 762 59.18 51.22 -42.43
N LEU A 763 59.99 50.46 -43.18
CA LEU A 763 61.45 50.60 -43.16
C LEU A 763 61.90 51.93 -43.76
N SER A 764 61.35 52.38 -44.90
CA SER A 764 61.75 53.63 -45.53
C SER A 764 61.42 54.86 -44.67
N ASN A 765 60.29 54.86 -43.95
CA ASN A 765 59.99 55.89 -42.95
C ASN A 765 61.01 55.91 -41.81
N LEU A 766 61.46 54.73 -41.36
CA LEU A 766 62.48 54.61 -40.31
C LEU A 766 63.86 55.07 -40.81
N PHE A 767 64.29 54.64 -42.00
CA PHE A 767 65.58 55.02 -42.58
C PHE A 767 65.63 56.52 -42.92
N THR A 768 64.52 57.09 -43.40
CA THR A 768 64.39 58.54 -43.62
C THR A 768 64.51 59.29 -42.29
N ASN A 769 63.94 58.76 -41.20
CA ASN A 769 64.10 59.35 -39.88
C ASN A 769 65.57 59.32 -39.43
N ILE A 770 66.24 58.18 -39.57
CA ILE A 770 67.67 58.03 -39.27
C ILE A 770 68.51 59.02 -40.08
N TYR A 771 68.31 59.09 -41.41
CA TYR A 771 69.02 60.02 -42.28
C TYR A 771 68.91 61.47 -41.82
N LYS A 772 67.71 61.90 -41.40
CA LYS A 772 67.42 63.28 -41.00
C LYS A 772 67.98 63.66 -39.64
N TYR A 773 67.97 62.75 -38.67
CA TYR A 773 68.24 63.07 -37.26
C TYR A 773 69.51 62.43 -36.69
N ALA A 774 70.16 61.52 -37.41
CA ALA A 774 71.43 60.96 -36.96
C ALA A 774 72.55 62.01 -36.95
N MET A 775 73.46 61.88 -35.97
CA MET A 775 74.66 62.70 -35.89
C MET A 775 75.59 62.38 -37.06
N GLU A 776 76.00 63.42 -37.79
CA GLU A 776 76.88 63.30 -38.95
C GLU A 776 78.21 62.61 -38.58
N GLY A 777 78.75 61.78 -39.48
CA GLY A 777 79.99 61.04 -39.24
C GLY A 777 79.87 59.80 -38.32
N THR A 778 78.67 59.45 -37.85
CA THR A 778 78.45 58.31 -36.95
C THR A 778 77.99 57.04 -37.67
N ARG A 779 77.87 55.94 -36.91
CA ARG A 779 77.43 54.63 -37.42
C ARG A 779 75.93 54.43 -37.21
N VAL A 780 75.27 53.85 -38.21
CA VAL A 780 73.89 53.35 -38.11
C VAL A 780 73.93 51.83 -38.05
N TYR A 781 73.43 51.25 -36.97
CA TYR A 781 73.40 49.81 -36.78
C TYR A 781 72.05 49.25 -37.18
N ILE A 782 72.03 48.37 -38.17
CA ILE A 782 70.85 47.63 -38.61
C ILE A 782 71.09 46.15 -38.32
N SER A 783 70.27 45.53 -37.48
CA SER A 783 70.35 44.09 -37.19
C SER A 783 69.03 43.38 -37.46
N LEU A 784 69.14 42.12 -37.90
CA LEU A 784 68.00 41.24 -38.11
C LEU A 784 68.35 39.85 -37.54
N GLU A 785 67.62 39.48 -36.49
CA GLU A 785 67.85 38.25 -35.73
C GLU A 785 66.61 37.36 -35.75
N ASN A 786 66.81 36.06 -36.01
CA ASN A 786 65.79 35.04 -35.77
C ASN A 786 65.96 34.48 -34.35
N GLN A 787 64.99 34.72 -33.48
CA GLN A 787 64.98 34.24 -32.09
C GLN A 787 64.06 33.02 -31.92
N GLY A 788 63.93 32.19 -32.96
CA GLY A 788 63.20 30.92 -32.98
C GLY A 788 61.69 31.10 -33.14
N THR A 789 61.04 31.81 -32.22
CA THR A 789 59.59 32.06 -32.27
C THR A 789 59.23 33.41 -32.91
N LYS A 790 60.22 34.30 -33.06
CA LYS A 790 60.04 35.65 -33.55
C LYS A 790 61.27 36.14 -34.32
N VAL A 791 61.03 36.95 -35.34
CA VAL A 791 62.03 37.69 -36.10
C VAL A 791 62.10 39.11 -35.55
N VAL A 792 63.30 39.56 -35.19
CA VAL A 792 63.54 40.87 -34.57
C VAL A 792 64.43 41.70 -35.49
N PHE A 793 63.85 42.76 -36.05
CA PHE A 793 64.58 43.81 -36.76
C PHE A 793 64.86 44.96 -35.81
N THR A 794 66.11 45.44 -35.77
CA THR A 794 66.52 46.57 -34.94
C THR A 794 67.28 47.60 -35.78
N ALA A 795 66.89 48.87 -35.68
CA ALA A 795 67.67 49.98 -36.21
C ALA A 795 68.09 50.91 -35.07
N LYS A 796 69.37 51.28 -35.03
CA LYS A 796 69.95 52.15 -34.00
C LYS A 796 70.84 53.24 -34.62
N ASN A 797 70.75 54.45 -34.09
CA ASN A 797 71.67 55.54 -34.40
C ASN A 797 71.85 56.46 -33.18
N ILE A 798 72.90 57.26 -33.21
CA ILE A 798 73.09 58.39 -32.29
C ILE A 798 72.42 59.60 -32.93
N SER A 799 71.57 60.31 -32.20
CA SER A 799 70.92 61.53 -32.68
C SER A 799 71.86 62.73 -32.61
N ALA A 800 71.71 63.69 -33.53
CA ALA A 800 72.45 64.95 -33.52
C ALA A 800 72.02 65.90 -32.39
N GLN A 801 70.83 65.69 -31.81
CA GLN A 801 70.27 66.50 -30.73
C GLN A 801 69.83 65.60 -29.58
N ALA A 802 69.84 66.13 -28.35
CA ALA A 802 69.38 65.42 -27.16
C ALA A 802 67.88 65.08 -27.26
N LEU A 803 67.54 63.80 -27.07
CA LEU A 803 66.17 63.29 -27.18
C LEU A 803 65.42 63.50 -25.84
N ASN A 804 64.95 64.72 -25.58
CA ASN A 804 64.21 65.09 -24.35
C ASN A 804 62.71 64.72 -24.38
N PHE A 805 62.33 63.70 -25.14
CA PHE A 805 60.93 63.29 -25.35
C PHE A 805 60.73 61.85 -24.85
N SER A 806 59.51 61.48 -24.48
CA SER A 806 59.22 60.06 -24.23
C SER A 806 59.09 59.30 -25.55
N ALA A 807 59.38 57.99 -25.50
CA ALA A 807 59.21 57.12 -26.66
C ALA A 807 57.76 57.11 -27.19
N ASP A 808 56.77 57.18 -26.29
CA ASP A 808 55.36 57.23 -26.67
C ASP A 808 55.03 58.52 -27.42
N GLN A 809 55.50 59.67 -26.93
CA GLN A 809 55.29 60.98 -27.56
C GLN A 809 55.86 61.03 -28.98
N LEU A 810 57.05 60.50 -29.24
CA LEU A 810 57.63 60.50 -30.59
C LEU A 810 56.91 59.56 -31.58
N THR A 811 56.06 58.64 -31.08
CA THR A 811 55.22 57.77 -31.92
C THR A 811 53.81 58.31 -32.13
N GLU A 812 53.42 59.40 -31.46
CA GLU A 812 52.16 60.09 -31.71
C GLU A 812 52.17 60.88 -33.03
N ARG A 813 50.99 61.19 -33.54
CA ARG A 813 50.82 61.87 -34.84
C ARG A 813 51.16 63.34 -34.72
N PHE A 814 51.83 63.87 -35.74
CA PHE A 814 52.19 65.29 -35.86
C PHE A 814 53.20 65.78 -34.81
N ILE A 815 53.74 64.89 -33.98
CA ILE A 815 54.80 65.22 -33.02
C ILE A 815 56.17 65.18 -33.74
N ARG A 816 57.01 66.16 -33.44
CA ARG A 816 58.40 66.24 -33.87
C ARG A 816 59.30 66.47 -32.67
N GLY A 817 60.50 65.91 -32.71
CA GLY A 817 61.47 65.96 -31.62
C GLY A 817 62.42 67.17 -31.67
N ASP A 818 62.15 68.20 -32.47
CA ASP A 818 63.01 69.37 -32.63
C ASP A 818 62.32 70.68 -32.16
N LEU A 819 63.08 71.57 -31.51
CA LEU A 819 62.59 72.86 -31.00
C LEU A 819 62.52 73.94 -32.11
N SER A 820 63.28 73.79 -33.20
CA SER A 820 63.31 74.71 -34.33
C SER A 820 62.50 74.16 -35.50
N ARG A 821 61.37 74.79 -35.87
CA ARG A 821 60.47 74.39 -36.97
C ARG A 821 61.09 74.40 -38.39
N SER A 822 62.42 74.52 -38.51
CA SER A 822 63.17 74.63 -39.75
C SER A 822 63.47 73.29 -40.44
N THR A 823 63.33 72.14 -39.76
CA THR A 823 63.58 70.83 -40.39
C THR A 823 62.37 70.31 -41.20
N GLU A 824 62.65 69.47 -42.20
CA GLU A 824 61.63 68.87 -43.06
C GLU A 824 61.04 67.57 -42.49
N GLY A 825 59.72 67.48 -42.36
CA GLY A 825 59.03 66.23 -42.00
C GLY A 825 57.53 66.43 -41.74
N SER A 826 56.72 65.38 -41.80
CA SER A 826 55.27 65.44 -41.52
C SER A 826 54.91 65.21 -40.05
N GLY A 827 55.83 64.62 -39.28
CA GLY A 827 55.52 64.09 -37.94
C GLY A 827 54.58 62.87 -37.99
N LEU A 828 54.34 62.29 -39.18
CA LEU A 828 53.46 61.14 -39.35
C LEU A 828 54.25 59.84 -39.58
N GLY A 829 55.49 59.90 -40.06
CA GLY A 829 56.26 58.72 -40.48
C GLY A 829 56.40 57.61 -39.43
N LEU A 830 56.75 57.95 -38.18
CA LEU A 830 56.87 56.96 -37.10
C LEU A 830 55.52 56.38 -36.67
N SER A 831 54.47 57.22 -36.63
CA SER A 831 53.11 56.77 -36.32
C SER A 831 52.53 55.85 -37.41
N ILE A 832 52.85 56.13 -38.68
CA ILE A 832 52.51 55.28 -39.84
C ILE A 832 53.28 53.96 -39.74
N ALA A 833 54.59 54.00 -39.46
CA ALA A 833 55.41 52.80 -39.30
C ALA A 833 54.89 51.91 -38.16
N LYS A 834 54.54 52.48 -37.01
CA LYS A 834 53.94 51.78 -35.87
C LYS A 834 52.61 51.13 -36.26
N THR A 835 51.68 51.91 -36.80
CA THR A 835 50.32 51.42 -37.11
C THR A 835 50.34 50.35 -38.22
N LEU A 836 51.15 50.52 -39.28
CA LEU A 836 51.32 49.49 -40.32
C LEU A 836 51.97 48.21 -39.77
N THR A 837 52.91 48.32 -38.84
CA THR A 837 53.50 47.14 -38.18
C THR A 837 52.43 46.39 -37.38
N GLU A 838 51.63 47.11 -36.59
CA GLU A 838 50.57 46.55 -35.75
C GLU A 838 49.43 45.93 -36.58
N LEU A 839 49.00 46.59 -37.66
CA LEU A 839 47.99 46.04 -38.58
C LEU A 839 48.44 44.74 -39.27
N GLN A 840 49.75 44.57 -39.45
CA GLN A 840 50.35 43.33 -39.96
C GLN A 840 50.64 42.30 -38.85
N LYS A 841 50.10 42.50 -37.63
CA LYS A 841 50.30 41.65 -36.44
C LYS A 841 51.74 41.60 -35.92
N GLY A 842 52.58 42.55 -36.30
CA GLY A 842 53.90 42.77 -35.69
C GLY A 842 53.82 43.71 -34.49
N SER A 843 54.93 43.85 -33.76
CA SER A 843 55.06 44.85 -32.69
C SER A 843 56.15 45.86 -33.02
N PHE A 844 55.87 47.15 -32.82
CA PHE A 844 56.82 48.25 -33.00
C PHE A 844 57.13 48.89 -31.65
N ARG A 845 58.40 48.94 -31.26
CA ARG A 845 58.84 49.56 -29.99
C ARG A 845 59.97 50.55 -30.23
N LEU A 846 59.82 51.74 -29.68
CA LEU A 846 60.85 52.77 -29.67
C LEU A 846 61.50 52.83 -28.29
N TYR A 847 62.83 52.89 -28.26
CA TYR A 847 63.64 53.06 -27.06
C TYR A 847 64.54 54.27 -27.26
N LEU A 848 64.56 55.13 -26.25
CA LEU A 848 65.38 56.33 -26.19
C LEU A 848 66.25 56.25 -24.93
N ASP A 849 67.55 56.49 -25.07
CA ASP A 849 68.49 56.53 -23.95
C ASP A 849 69.57 57.59 -24.22
N GLY A 850 69.41 58.77 -23.62
CA GLY A 850 70.20 59.95 -23.97
C GLY A 850 70.05 60.29 -25.46
N ASP A 851 71.15 60.21 -26.20
CA ASP A 851 71.18 60.47 -27.64
C ASP A 851 70.93 59.20 -28.49
N LEU A 852 70.75 58.03 -27.85
CA LEU A 852 70.49 56.78 -28.56
C LEU A 852 69.04 56.70 -29.01
N PHE A 853 68.84 56.63 -30.33
CA PHE A 853 67.57 56.26 -30.94
C PHE A 853 67.59 54.78 -31.34
N LYS A 854 66.67 53.98 -30.82
CA LYS A 854 66.56 52.54 -31.13
C LYS A 854 65.12 52.13 -31.41
N VAL A 855 64.86 51.63 -32.61
CA VAL A 855 63.58 51.02 -32.97
C VAL A 855 63.72 49.51 -33.08
N VAL A 856 62.77 48.78 -32.50
CA VAL A 856 62.68 47.32 -32.55
C VAL A 856 61.33 46.93 -33.15
N ILE A 857 61.38 46.21 -34.26
CA ILE A 857 60.23 45.65 -34.95
C ILE A 857 60.27 44.13 -34.78
N THR A 858 59.15 43.51 -34.41
CA THR A 858 59.08 42.07 -34.16
C THR A 858 57.89 41.44 -34.87
N PHE A 859 58.12 40.33 -35.54
CA PHE A 859 57.09 39.50 -36.18
C PHE A 859 57.23 38.04 -35.74
N PRO A 860 56.14 37.26 -35.71
CA PRO A 860 56.25 35.80 -35.54
C PRO A 860 56.99 35.19 -36.75
N VAL A 861 57.76 34.12 -36.50
CA VAL A 861 58.41 33.35 -37.58
C VAL A 861 57.35 32.53 -38.31
N GLU A 862 57.32 32.59 -39.64
CA GLU A 862 56.50 31.69 -40.45
C GLU A 862 57.22 30.34 -40.59
N ASN A 863 56.74 29.33 -39.86
CA ASN A 863 57.21 27.96 -40.03
C ASN A 863 56.45 27.34 -41.20
N LYS A 864 57.13 27.05 -42.32
CA LYS A 864 56.60 26.11 -43.32
C LYS A 864 56.38 24.75 -42.62
N LEU A 865 55.14 24.43 -42.29
CA LEU A 865 54.74 23.05 -41.99
C LEU A 865 54.89 22.24 -43.29
N PRO A 866 55.46 21.01 -43.26
CA PRO A 866 55.38 20.11 -44.41
C PRO A 866 53.90 19.82 -44.71
N GLU A 867 53.52 19.86 -45.99
CA GLU A 867 52.21 19.41 -46.44
C GLU A 867 52.02 17.94 -46.03
N GLU A 868 51.07 17.67 -45.12
CA GLU A 868 50.53 16.31 -44.93
C GLU A 868 49.44 16.07 -45.97
N ASP A 869 49.65 15.05 -46.81
CA ASP A 869 48.69 14.48 -47.75
C ASP A 869 47.31 14.26 -47.10
N LYS A 870 46.27 14.81 -47.72
CA LYS A 870 44.89 14.32 -47.64
C LYS A 870 44.22 14.35 -49.00
#